data_AF-A0A8S0Z542-F1
#
_entry.id   AF-A0A8S0Z542-F1
#
_cell.length_a   1.000
_cell.length_b   1.000
_cell.length_c   1.000
_cell.angle_alpha   90.00
_cell.angle_beta   90.00
_cell.angle_gamma   90.00
#
_symmetry.space_group_name_H-M   'P 1'
#
loop_
_entity.id
_entity.type
_entity.pdbx_description
1 polymer ?
#
loop_
_entity_poly.entity_id
_entity_poly.type
_entity_poly.pdbx_seq_one_letter_code
_entity_poly.pdbx_strand_id
1 'polypeptide(L)'
;MLMFKKGQICLARFNLMRFFSNESMASPIVAVKQGKLKGSVKTLLDGKPYYSFKGIRYGQPPVGKLRFKAPLPVKPWDGILEAIEHGSVCPQLDLLAGDLKEGNEDCLFLNVYTKSLEPSSKTPALVYIHGGGYMSGSGNCDTSVERAFRLGKALGKETKNADELLEFLQKIPAIDLAGATRKTRTPDECFRGLSIFFTPVVEKRLDGVEHFLTEEPINLLLEGKVSKVPLLIGYNSREGILIAPDTLKKNKVINETPSFLVPRQAKLKISEEKLKEFGDRIKSFYVGKKDFEIKTADAISNLQTDLHFSYEIQRFINFYHKYAPVYFYKFDYDTDLNIPKSLVGLDLTGASHADDLFYFFYNMINKDYYHNQEKLQKIVYQLTKFWTEFARTGNPSAEGINWPLYTPSGGEYMLLNEQLSVKSHADKERGGENRMKSLIRFGREAIKNGGTTLLWVGAHCYVVTVDPVDIEVILKTFVAKDDIMRFARSFIGNGLIFAPVPIWRARRKVAAPTFSPYKLKNFVTIFARQSSVMVDKLKSVADNEVVSVWKYVTTFTLDSVCETVLGVSINSQENSEHKLLKAFDTVCKLTAERMMQPWLQPDIVYKLLPQHLKYKKNKRIVYEFVDEIIKSVRQTLKENSEIEKSNPERIKSFLELLIESSGGENGYSDRELLEETLVMMVAGTDTSAVGSSFTIRMLADYPDVQEKVFKELQDVFSDSDRPVTTEDLVHLKYLDAVIKETLRLYPPVPVIVREIDENIKLPSGVTLKKGCGLTVHIWGTHRNPVYWGDDAEQFRPERFIEAPPKHPAAFQAFSSGPRSCLGYLYAMMSMKTALATLLRSYRILSADENRISGTVHHEPLKVTFDVMMKDVDGFRVKLVKRIKD
;
A
#
# COMPACT_ATOMS: atom_id res chain seq x y z
N MET A 1 -3.01 -37.26 2.04
CA MET A 1 -3.35 -38.48 2.81
C MET A 1 -3.39 -38.08 4.28
N LEU A 2 -4.58 -37.73 4.75
CA LEU A 2 -4.95 -37.56 6.16
C LEU A 2 -6.45 -37.89 6.22
N MET A 3 -6.78 -38.82 7.11
CA MET A 3 -8.00 -39.61 7.11
C MET A 3 -9.28 -38.77 7.25
N PHE A 4 -10.17 -38.87 6.26
CA PHE A 4 -11.58 -38.54 6.42
C PHE A 4 -12.21 -39.50 7.44
N LYS A 5 -12.47 -39.03 8.66
CA LYS A 5 -13.46 -39.68 9.53
C LYS A 5 -14.85 -39.43 8.93
N LYS A 6 -15.38 -40.48 8.30
CA LYS A 6 -16.81 -40.69 8.09
C LYS A 6 -17.54 -40.52 9.44
N GLY A 7 -18.57 -39.68 9.48
CA GLY A 7 -19.52 -39.66 10.58
C GLY A 7 -20.29 -38.36 10.66
N GLN A 8 -21.62 -38.49 10.65
CA GLN A 8 -22.61 -37.43 10.88
C GLN A 8 -22.78 -36.36 9.79
N ILE A 9 -23.24 -36.78 8.61
CA ILE A 9 -24.30 -36.00 7.95
C ILE A 9 -25.57 -36.28 8.74
N CYS A 10 -25.90 -35.39 9.68
CA CYS A 10 -27.16 -35.46 10.39
C CYS A 10 -28.28 -35.10 9.40
N LEU A 11 -29.02 -36.12 8.97
CA LEU A 11 -30.33 -35.99 8.35
C LEU A 11 -31.26 -35.32 9.36
N ALA A 12 -31.27 -33.99 9.39
CA ALA A 12 -32.30 -33.22 10.07
C ALA A 12 -33.59 -33.26 9.24
N ARG A 13 -34.28 -34.42 9.28
CA ARG A 13 -35.72 -34.48 9.10
C ARG A 13 -36.36 -33.80 10.31
N PHE A 14 -36.50 -32.48 10.26
CA PHE A 14 -37.40 -31.77 11.17
C PHE A 14 -38.78 -31.70 10.53
N ASN A 15 -39.59 -32.73 10.81
CA ASN A 15 -41.03 -32.59 10.86
C ASN A 15 -41.36 -31.69 12.06
N LEU A 16 -41.61 -30.41 11.81
CA LEU A 16 -42.40 -29.59 12.72
C LEU A 16 -43.65 -29.11 11.95
N MET A 17 -44.70 -29.91 12.02
CA MET A 17 -46.06 -29.42 11.81
C MET A 17 -46.33 -28.35 12.88
N ARG A 18 -46.21 -27.08 12.51
CA ARG A 18 -46.93 -25.99 13.16
C ARG A 18 -48.06 -25.60 12.22
N PHE A 19 -49.23 -26.16 12.46
CA PHE A 19 -50.49 -25.63 11.96
C PHE A 19 -50.71 -24.27 12.64
N PHE A 20 -50.25 -23.21 11.99
CA PHE A 20 -50.89 -21.91 12.11
C PHE A 20 -51.83 -21.79 10.92
N SER A 21 -53.13 -21.86 11.22
CA SER A 21 -54.20 -21.49 10.31
C SER A 21 -54.05 -20.01 9.95
N ASN A 22 -53.28 -19.72 8.90
CA ASN A 22 -53.41 -18.45 8.19
C ASN A 22 -54.71 -18.53 7.40
N GLU A 23 -55.66 -17.65 7.71
CA GLU A 23 -56.72 -17.27 6.78
C GLU A 23 -56.11 -17.13 5.38
N SER A 24 -56.70 -17.81 4.40
CA SER A 24 -56.19 -17.82 3.04
C SER A 24 -56.30 -16.42 2.45
N MET A 25 -55.25 -15.60 2.57
CA MET A 25 -55.09 -14.48 1.65
C MET A 25 -55.09 -15.08 0.25
N ALA A 26 -56.10 -14.72 -0.54
CA ALA A 26 -56.27 -15.23 -1.89
C ALA A 26 -54.96 -15.10 -2.68
N SER A 27 -54.54 -16.17 -3.35
CA SER A 27 -53.34 -16.15 -4.19
C SER A 27 -53.41 -14.98 -5.18
N PRO A 28 -52.40 -14.08 -5.22
CA PRO A 28 -52.46 -12.91 -6.08
C PRO A 28 -52.46 -13.34 -7.55
N ILE A 29 -53.36 -12.76 -8.34
CA ILE A 29 -53.38 -12.94 -9.79
C ILE A 29 -52.96 -11.63 -10.47
N VAL A 30 -51.96 -11.70 -11.34
CA VAL A 30 -51.47 -10.55 -12.12
C VAL A 30 -51.51 -10.86 -13.62
N ALA A 31 -51.80 -9.84 -14.43
CA ALA A 31 -51.75 -9.94 -15.88
C ALA A 31 -50.39 -9.45 -16.39
N VAL A 32 -49.74 -10.28 -17.21
CA VAL A 32 -48.53 -9.93 -17.98
C VAL A 32 -48.84 -10.02 -19.46
N LYS A 33 -47.93 -9.54 -20.32
CA LYS A 33 -48.11 -9.52 -21.78
C LYS A 33 -48.47 -10.90 -22.36
N GLN A 34 -47.96 -11.97 -21.76
CA GLN A 34 -48.13 -13.34 -22.24
C GLN A 34 -49.36 -14.05 -21.64
N GLY A 35 -49.98 -13.54 -20.57
CA GLY A 35 -51.12 -14.20 -19.92
C GLY A 35 -51.27 -13.82 -18.44
N LYS A 36 -52.10 -14.57 -17.70
CA LYS A 36 -52.31 -14.35 -16.26
C LYS A 36 -51.43 -15.30 -15.43
N LEU A 37 -50.88 -14.79 -14.34
CA LEU A 37 -50.03 -15.52 -13.39
C LEU A 37 -50.68 -15.53 -12.00
N LYS A 38 -50.69 -16.69 -11.33
CA LYS A 38 -51.11 -16.84 -9.93
C LYS A 38 -49.88 -17.08 -9.06
N GLY A 39 -49.60 -16.15 -8.15
CA GLY A 39 -48.45 -16.20 -7.24
C GLY A 39 -48.81 -16.70 -5.83
N SER A 40 -47.87 -16.53 -4.91
CA SER A 40 -48.03 -16.81 -3.48
C SER A 40 -47.78 -15.57 -2.63
N VAL A 41 -48.51 -15.43 -1.53
CA VAL A 41 -48.15 -14.51 -0.45
C VAL A 41 -47.19 -15.24 0.49
N LYS A 42 -46.08 -14.59 0.83
CA LYS A 42 -45.04 -15.09 1.74
C LYS A 42 -44.71 -14.00 2.77
N THR A 43 -43.99 -14.37 3.81
CA THR A 43 -43.69 -13.48 4.94
C THR A 43 -42.18 -13.24 5.02
N LEU A 44 -41.78 -11.97 5.13
CA LEU A 44 -40.41 -11.56 5.40
C LEU A 44 -40.01 -11.90 6.84
N LEU A 45 -38.72 -11.83 7.15
CA LEU A 45 -38.20 -12.05 8.51
C LEU A 45 -38.77 -11.07 9.54
N ASP A 46 -39.15 -9.87 9.11
CA ASP A 46 -39.78 -8.84 9.96
C ASP A 46 -41.30 -8.97 10.06
N GLY A 47 -41.87 -10.09 9.56
CA GLY A 47 -43.30 -10.37 9.60
C GLY A 47 -44.14 -9.70 8.50
N LYS A 48 -43.56 -8.81 7.67
CA LYS A 48 -44.32 -8.15 6.60
C LYS A 48 -44.57 -9.10 5.42
N PRO A 49 -45.74 -9.02 4.76
CA PRO A 49 -46.03 -9.85 3.60
C PRO A 49 -45.24 -9.38 2.36
N TYR A 50 -44.95 -10.32 1.47
CA TYR A 50 -44.48 -10.06 0.11
C TYR A 50 -45.09 -11.08 -0.86
N TYR A 51 -45.17 -10.69 -2.13
CA TYR A 51 -45.70 -11.52 -3.20
C TYR A 51 -44.55 -12.20 -3.96
N SER A 52 -44.73 -13.47 -4.28
CA SER A 52 -43.76 -14.29 -4.99
C SER A 52 -44.41 -14.94 -6.20
N PHE A 53 -43.76 -14.78 -7.35
CA PHE A 53 -44.10 -15.45 -8.61
C PHE A 53 -42.87 -16.19 -9.11
N LYS A 54 -42.95 -17.51 -9.23
CA LYS A 54 -41.82 -18.39 -9.52
C LYS A 54 -42.06 -19.20 -10.79
N GLY A 55 -40.97 -19.67 -11.40
CA GLY A 55 -41.06 -20.52 -12.58
C GLY A 55 -41.68 -19.82 -13.79
N ILE A 56 -41.56 -18.48 -13.87
CA ILE A 56 -42.09 -17.72 -15.00
C ILE A 56 -41.12 -17.90 -16.17
N ARG A 57 -41.62 -18.43 -17.27
CA ARG A 57 -40.82 -18.60 -18.47
C ARG A 57 -40.53 -17.26 -19.13
N TYR A 58 -39.27 -17.00 -19.47
CA TYR A 58 -38.86 -15.79 -20.21
C TYR A 58 -38.39 -16.06 -21.64
N GLY A 59 -38.16 -17.32 -22.01
CA GLY A 59 -37.87 -17.76 -23.37
C GLY A 59 -38.40 -19.18 -23.65
N GLN A 60 -38.67 -19.50 -24.91
CA GLN A 60 -39.00 -20.88 -25.31
C GLN A 60 -37.82 -21.82 -25.03
N PRO A 61 -38.08 -23.08 -24.65
CA PRO A 61 -37.04 -24.02 -24.28
C PRO A 61 -36.05 -24.24 -25.45
N PRO A 62 -34.74 -24.18 -25.22
CA PRO A 62 -33.72 -24.38 -26.25
C PRO A 62 -33.50 -25.87 -26.55
N VAL A 63 -34.59 -26.60 -26.83
CA VAL A 63 -34.59 -28.06 -27.05
C VAL A 63 -34.97 -28.42 -28.49
N GLY A 64 -34.67 -29.65 -28.91
CA GLY A 64 -34.99 -30.14 -30.26
C GLY A 64 -34.41 -29.23 -31.35
N LYS A 65 -35.28 -28.72 -32.26
CA LYS A 65 -34.87 -27.83 -33.36
C LYS A 65 -34.37 -26.45 -32.92
N LEU A 66 -34.60 -26.06 -31.66
CA LEU A 66 -34.12 -24.80 -31.06
C LEU A 66 -32.79 -24.97 -30.30
N ARG A 67 -32.30 -26.20 -30.16
CA ARG A 67 -31.03 -26.47 -29.47
C ARG A 67 -29.87 -25.82 -30.21
N PHE A 68 -29.05 -25.06 -29.46
CA PHE A 68 -27.97 -24.20 -29.96
C PHE A 68 -28.40 -23.02 -30.86
N LYS A 69 -29.67 -22.62 -30.81
CA LYS A 69 -30.17 -21.41 -31.48
C LYS A 69 -30.54 -20.33 -30.48
N ALA A 70 -30.73 -19.10 -30.96
CA ALA A 70 -31.24 -18.01 -30.16
C ALA A 70 -32.61 -18.38 -29.54
N PRO A 71 -32.86 -18.06 -28.26
CA PRO A 71 -34.14 -18.34 -27.62
C PRO A 71 -35.25 -17.52 -28.30
N LEU A 72 -36.40 -18.17 -28.54
CA LEU A 72 -37.57 -17.49 -29.10
C LEU A 72 -38.43 -16.87 -27.98
N PRO A 73 -39.16 -15.78 -28.26
CA PRO A 73 -40.12 -15.22 -27.31
C PRO A 73 -41.15 -16.25 -26.87
N VAL A 74 -41.54 -16.20 -25.59
CA VAL A 74 -42.60 -17.05 -25.04
C VAL A 74 -43.92 -16.77 -25.74
N LYS A 75 -44.62 -17.82 -26.17
CA LYS A 75 -45.95 -17.70 -26.75
C LYS A 75 -46.96 -17.35 -25.66
N PRO A 76 -47.98 -16.53 -25.94
CA PRO A 76 -49.07 -16.31 -25.01
C PRO A 76 -49.75 -17.61 -24.62
N TRP A 77 -50.28 -17.68 -23.40
CA TRP A 77 -51.07 -18.81 -22.90
C TRP A 77 -52.47 -18.36 -22.49
N ASP A 78 -53.42 -19.27 -22.64
CA ASP A 78 -54.79 -19.08 -22.19
C ASP A 78 -54.93 -19.51 -20.71
N GLY A 79 -55.84 -18.85 -19.99
CA GLY A 79 -56.11 -19.15 -18.58
C GLY A 79 -55.10 -18.53 -17.60
N ILE A 80 -54.95 -19.17 -16.43
CA ILE A 80 -54.10 -18.70 -15.32
C ILE A 80 -52.98 -19.72 -15.11
N LEU A 81 -51.73 -19.28 -15.25
CA LEU A 81 -50.54 -20.10 -14.99
C LEU A 81 -50.17 -20.03 -13.51
N GLU A 82 -49.95 -21.19 -12.89
CA GLU A 82 -49.51 -21.27 -11.50
C GLU A 82 -48.00 -21.00 -11.39
N ALA A 83 -47.65 -19.81 -10.89
CA ALA A 83 -46.29 -19.34 -10.71
C ALA A 83 -45.86 -19.48 -9.23
N ILE A 84 -45.98 -20.68 -8.67
CA ILE A 84 -45.77 -20.96 -7.24
C ILE A 84 -44.53 -21.84 -6.96
N GLU A 85 -44.07 -22.58 -7.96
CA GLU A 85 -42.88 -23.45 -7.88
C GLU A 85 -41.72 -22.89 -8.72
N HIS A 86 -40.49 -23.23 -8.35
CA HIS A 86 -39.32 -22.89 -9.17
C HIS A 86 -39.31 -23.73 -10.44
N GLY A 87 -38.92 -23.12 -11.55
CA GLY A 87 -38.63 -23.85 -12.78
C GLY A 87 -37.35 -24.68 -12.69
N SER A 88 -37.13 -25.55 -13.67
CA SER A 88 -35.94 -26.40 -13.74
C SER A 88 -34.65 -25.56 -13.85
N VAL A 89 -33.57 -26.06 -13.25
CA VAL A 89 -32.24 -25.47 -13.37
C VAL A 89 -31.49 -26.06 -14.58
N CYS A 90 -30.61 -25.29 -15.20
CA CYS A 90 -29.81 -25.80 -16.32
C CYS A 90 -28.82 -26.89 -15.86
N PRO A 91 -28.47 -27.87 -16.72
CA PRO A 91 -27.39 -28.82 -16.46
C PRO A 91 -26.08 -28.05 -16.29
N GLN A 92 -25.40 -28.25 -15.16
CA GLN A 92 -24.17 -27.53 -14.83
C GLN A 92 -23.36 -28.32 -13.79
N LEU A 93 -22.09 -27.99 -13.65
CA LEU A 93 -21.17 -28.46 -12.62
C LEU A 93 -21.25 -27.47 -11.48
N ASP A 94 -21.45 -28.00 -10.29
CA ASP A 94 -21.29 -27.23 -9.08
C ASP A 94 -19.80 -26.95 -8.87
N LEU A 95 -19.44 -25.67 -8.86
CA LEU A 95 -18.03 -25.27 -8.73
C LEU A 95 -17.51 -25.46 -7.30
N LEU A 96 -18.39 -25.48 -6.30
CA LEU A 96 -18.04 -25.66 -4.89
C LEU A 96 -17.98 -27.15 -4.53
N ALA A 97 -19.00 -27.92 -4.94
CA ALA A 97 -19.07 -29.36 -4.67
C ALA A 97 -18.28 -30.21 -5.68
N GLY A 98 -17.98 -29.66 -6.86
CA GLY A 98 -17.26 -30.34 -7.92
C GLY A 98 -18.06 -31.45 -8.62
N ASP A 99 -19.36 -31.56 -8.37
CA ASP A 99 -20.27 -32.57 -8.92
C ASP A 99 -21.12 -32.01 -10.07
N LEU A 100 -21.57 -32.90 -10.97
CA LEU A 100 -22.48 -32.56 -12.05
C LEU A 100 -23.92 -32.51 -11.51
N LYS A 101 -24.59 -31.38 -11.67
CA LYS A 101 -26.03 -31.23 -11.44
C LYS A 101 -26.76 -31.59 -12.73
N GLU A 102 -27.54 -32.66 -12.68
CA GLU A 102 -28.25 -33.23 -13.84
C GLU A 102 -29.09 -32.19 -14.60
N GLY A 103 -29.82 -31.31 -13.89
CA GLY A 103 -30.57 -30.19 -14.47
C GLY A 103 -31.54 -30.57 -15.60
N ASN A 104 -32.01 -29.58 -16.36
CA ASN A 104 -32.81 -29.77 -17.58
C ASN A 104 -32.56 -28.64 -18.58
N GLU A 105 -32.45 -28.92 -19.88
CA GLU A 105 -32.27 -27.87 -20.91
C GLU A 105 -33.48 -26.94 -21.03
N ASP A 106 -34.65 -27.39 -20.61
CA ASP A 106 -35.78 -26.49 -20.36
C ASP A 106 -35.57 -25.74 -19.04
N CYS A 107 -34.74 -24.69 -19.04
CA CYS A 107 -34.36 -23.95 -17.82
C CYS A 107 -34.51 -22.42 -17.91
N LEU A 108 -35.15 -21.87 -18.94
CA LEU A 108 -35.30 -20.41 -19.13
C LEU A 108 -36.44 -19.83 -18.29
N PHE A 109 -36.25 -19.85 -16.97
CA PHE A 109 -37.21 -19.36 -15.98
C PHE A 109 -36.66 -18.21 -15.14
N LEU A 110 -37.53 -17.27 -14.79
CA LEU A 110 -37.27 -16.20 -13.84
C LEU A 110 -38.20 -16.30 -12.63
N ASN A 111 -37.78 -15.71 -11.53
CA ASN A 111 -38.56 -15.59 -10.30
C ASN A 111 -38.65 -14.11 -9.93
N VAL A 112 -39.85 -13.63 -9.60
CA VAL A 112 -40.14 -12.25 -9.21
C VAL A 112 -40.63 -12.24 -7.77
N TYR A 113 -40.05 -11.34 -6.99
CA TYR A 113 -40.45 -11.08 -5.60
C TYR A 113 -40.74 -9.60 -5.46
N THR A 114 -41.92 -9.23 -4.96
CA THR A 114 -42.34 -7.82 -4.84
C THR A 114 -43.14 -7.59 -3.57
N LYS A 115 -43.06 -6.37 -3.02
CA LYS A 115 -43.90 -5.92 -1.89
C LYS A 115 -45.19 -5.23 -2.34
N SER A 116 -45.32 -4.94 -3.63
CA SER A 116 -46.48 -4.24 -4.19
C SER A 116 -46.92 -4.87 -5.51
N LEU A 117 -48.23 -4.95 -5.72
CA LEU A 117 -48.84 -5.35 -6.99
C LEU A 117 -49.30 -4.15 -7.83
N GLU A 118 -49.22 -2.93 -7.27
CA GLU A 118 -49.61 -1.71 -7.95
C GLU A 118 -48.64 -1.39 -9.10
N PRO A 119 -49.10 -1.34 -10.38
CA PRO A 119 -48.23 -1.07 -11.52
C PRO A 119 -47.52 0.29 -11.45
N SER A 120 -48.07 1.25 -10.72
CA SER A 120 -47.52 2.60 -10.52
C SER A 120 -46.48 2.68 -9.39
N SER A 121 -46.28 1.60 -8.63
CA SER A 121 -45.37 1.59 -7.49
C SER A 121 -43.92 1.75 -7.94
N LYS A 122 -43.25 2.80 -7.44
CA LYS A 122 -41.82 3.02 -7.67
C LYS A 122 -41.00 2.29 -6.62
N THR A 123 -40.85 0.97 -6.78
CA THR A 123 -39.99 0.16 -5.91
C THR A 123 -38.59 0.00 -6.51
N PRO A 124 -37.51 0.09 -5.71
CA PRO A 124 -36.18 -0.34 -6.15
C PRO A 124 -36.21 -1.79 -6.62
N ALA A 125 -35.69 -2.04 -7.83
CA ALA A 125 -35.63 -3.38 -8.42
C ALA A 125 -34.20 -3.91 -8.40
N LEU A 126 -34.02 -5.13 -7.87
CA LEU A 126 -32.78 -5.88 -7.97
C LEU A 126 -32.98 -7.00 -8.99
N VAL A 127 -32.15 -7.01 -10.04
CA VAL A 127 -32.16 -8.04 -11.07
C VAL A 127 -30.91 -8.89 -10.90
N TYR A 128 -31.11 -10.17 -10.59
CA TYR A 128 -30.03 -11.14 -10.48
C TYR A 128 -29.98 -11.98 -11.76
N ILE A 129 -28.91 -11.83 -12.52
CA ILE A 129 -28.64 -12.66 -13.69
C ILE A 129 -27.64 -13.73 -13.25
N HIS A 130 -28.08 -14.98 -13.16
CA HIS A 130 -27.18 -16.09 -12.89
C HIS A 130 -26.31 -16.35 -14.12
N GLY A 131 -25.00 -16.43 -13.93
CA GLY A 131 -24.08 -16.75 -15.00
C GLY A 131 -24.35 -18.16 -15.54
N GLY A 132 -24.79 -18.27 -16.79
CA GLY A 132 -24.91 -19.52 -17.52
C GLY A 132 -23.83 -19.58 -18.59
N GLY A 133 -22.91 -20.53 -18.48
CA GLY A 133 -22.02 -20.90 -19.56
C GLY A 133 -21.95 -22.42 -19.58
N TYR A 134 -21.72 -23.04 -20.73
CA TYR A 134 -21.33 -24.47 -20.81
C TYR A 134 -19.87 -24.67 -20.29
N MET A 135 -19.62 -24.03 -19.15
CA MET A 135 -18.65 -24.10 -18.04
C MET A 135 -17.18 -23.78 -18.25
N SER A 136 -16.72 -23.56 -19.46
CA SER A 136 -15.43 -22.94 -19.75
C SER A 136 -15.32 -22.76 -21.26
N GLY A 137 -14.71 -21.66 -21.70
CA GLY A 137 -14.59 -21.23 -23.09
C GLY A 137 -14.66 -19.70 -23.14
N SER A 138 -13.84 -19.08 -23.99
CA SER A 138 -13.79 -17.63 -24.15
C SER A 138 -14.53 -17.23 -25.42
N GLY A 139 -15.30 -16.14 -25.37
CA GLY A 139 -15.82 -15.46 -26.57
C GLY A 139 -14.71 -14.92 -27.46
N ASN A 140 -13.53 -14.69 -26.87
CA ASN A 140 -12.29 -14.27 -27.54
C ASN A 140 -11.36 -15.46 -27.76
N CYS A 141 -11.87 -16.69 -27.73
CA CYS A 141 -11.11 -17.82 -28.23
C CYS A 141 -11.17 -17.73 -29.75
N ASP A 142 -10.03 -17.43 -30.39
CA ASP A 142 -9.86 -17.52 -31.85
C ASP A 142 -10.25 -18.91 -32.41
N THR A 143 -10.53 -19.87 -31.53
CA THR A 143 -10.81 -21.26 -31.83
C THR A 143 -12.05 -21.83 -31.11
N SER A 144 -13.10 -21.03 -30.84
CA SER A 144 -14.38 -21.53 -30.27
C SER A 144 -14.96 -22.70 -31.07
N VAL A 145 -14.82 -22.64 -32.39
CA VAL A 145 -15.10 -23.73 -33.33
C VAL A 145 -14.21 -24.94 -33.06
N GLU A 146 -12.90 -24.78 -32.93
CA GLU A 146 -11.95 -25.87 -32.59
C GLU A 146 -12.28 -26.51 -31.25
N ARG A 147 -12.74 -25.74 -30.25
CA ARG A 147 -13.17 -26.28 -28.97
C ARG A 147 -14.41 -27.17 -29.12
N ALA A 148 -15.36 -26.80 -29.97
CA ALA A 148 -16.49 -27.67 -30.32
C ALA A 148 -16.01 -28.97 -30.99
N PHE A 149 -15.01 -28.91 -31.88
CA PHE A 149 -14.41 -30.11 -32.48
C PHE A 149 -13.66 -30.98 -31.44
N ARG A 150 -12.95 -30.37 -30.48
CA ARG A 150 -12.34 -31.09 -29.34
C ARG A 150 -13.40 -31.74 -28.45
N LEU A 151 -14.55 -31.09 -28.25
CA LEU A 151 -15.70 -31.66 -27.57
C LEU A 151 -16.24 -32.89 -28.32
N GLY A 152 -16.45 -32.77 -29.63
CA GLY A 152 -16.84 -33.88 -30.49
C GLY A 152 -15.88 -35.06 -30.34
N LYS A 153 -14.56 -34.81 -30.45
CA LYS A 153 -13.53 -35.83 -30.28
C LYS A 153 -13.58 -36.48 -28.89
N ALA A 154 -13.73 -35.68 -27.83
CA ALA A 154 -13.83 -36.18 -26.45
C ALA A 154 -15.08 -37.03 -26.20
N LEU A 155 -16.12 -36.86 -27.03
CA LEU A 155 -17.38 -37.60 -27.01
C LEU A 155 -17.44 -38.70 -28.09
N GLY A 156 -16.34 -38.95 -28.81
CA GLY A 156 -16.23 -40.04 -29.79
C GLY A 156 -16.57 -39.68 -31.25
N LYS A 157 -16.73 -38.40 -31.59
CA LYS A 157 -16.95 -37.92 -32.96
C LYS A 157 -15.79 -37.05 -33.44
N GLU A 158 -14.88 -37.65 -34.22
CA GLU A 158 -13.83 -36.92 -34.93
C GLU A 158 -14.30 -36.60 -36.36
N THR A 159 -14.46 -35.31 -36.67
CA THR A 159 -14.85 -34.81 -38.00
C THR A 159 -14.22 -33.44 -38.23
N LYS A 160 -14.13 -33.00 -39.49
CA LYS A 160 -13.76 -31.62 -39.87
C LYS A 160 -14.97 -30.83 -40.39
N ASN A 161 -16.13 -31.48 -40.53
CA ASN A 161 -17.37 -30.87 -40.99
C ASN A 161 -18.17 -30.34 -39.80
N ALA A 162 -18.46 -29.04 -39.81
CA ALA A 162 -19.18 -28.37 -38.72
C ALA A 162 -20.64 -28.82 -38.63
N ASP A 163 -21.29 -29.12 -39.76
CA ASP A 163 -22.69 -29.53 -39.79
C ASP A 163 -22.86 -30.94 -39.21
N GLU A 164 -21.97 -31.87 -39.59
CA GLU A 164 -21.94 -33.23 -39.02
C GLU A 164 -21.67 -33.20 -37.50
N LEU A 165 -20.78 -32.31 -37.06
CA LEU A 165 -20.50 -32.13 -35.64
C LEU A 165 -21.73 -31.57 -34.91
N LEU A 166 -22.39 -30.56 -35.48
CA LEU A 166 -23.58 -29.96 -34.90
C LEU A 166 -24.71 -30.98 -34.76
N GLU A 167 -25.00 -31.75 -35.81
CA GLU A 167 -26.00 -32.82 -35.78
C GLU A 167 -25.69 -33.89 -34.74
N PHE A 168 -24.41 -34.24 -34.57
CA PHE A 168 -23.96 -35.15 -33.53
C PHE A 168 -24.20 -34.57 -32.14
N LEU A 169 -23.70 -33.35 -31.87
CA LEU A 169 -23.81 -32.70 -30.56
C LEU A 169 -25.28 -32.46 -30.16
N GLN A 170 -26.17 -32.17 -31.12
CA GLN A 170 -27.60 -32.02 -30.89
C GLN A 170 -28.29 -33.30 -30.39
N LYS A 171 -27.68 -34.48 -30.59
CA LYS A 171 -28.20 -35.77 -30.11
C LYS A 171 -27.63 -36.17 -28.74
N ILE A 172 -26.57 -35.52 -28.26
CA ILE A 172 -25.92 -35.85 -26.99
C ILE A 172 -26.71 -35.26 -25.81
N PRO A 173 -26.99 -36.03 -24.74
CA PRO A 173 -27.60 -35.48 -23.53
C PRO A 173 -26.83 -34.28 -22.97
N ALA A 174 -27.56 -33.26 -22.52
CA ALA A 174 -26.99 -32.01 -22.04
C ALA A 174 -25.99 -32.19 -20.88
N ILE A 175 -26.28 -33.14 -20.00
CA ILE A 175 -25.41 -33.45 -18.86
C ILE A 175 -24.07 -34.03 -19.30
N ASP A 176 -24.03 -34.81 -20.39
CA ASP A 176 -22.80 -35.36 -20.95
C ASP A 176 -21.97 -34.27 -21.62
N LEU A 177 -22.63 -33.33 -22.30
CA LEU A 177 -21.97 -32.13 -22.83
C LEU A 177 -21.34 -31.30 -21.71
N ALA A 178 -22.07 -31.07 -20.61
CA ALA A 178 -21.58 -30.33 -19.45
C ALA A 178 -20.43 -31.07 -18.74
N GLY A 179 -20.52 -32.39 -18.62
CA GLY A 179 -19.48 -33.24 -18.03
C GLY A 179 -18.20 -33.32 -18.87
N ALA A 180 -18.31 -33.16 -20.20
CA ALA A 180 -17.16 -33.18 -21.09
C ALA A 180 -16.39 -31.85 -21.14
N THR A 181 -16.96 -30.72 -20.69
CA THR A 181 -16.35 -29.38 -20.80
C THR A 181 -14.91 -29.31 -20.29
N ARG A 182 -14.57 -29.95 -19.17
CA ARG A 182 -13.21 -29.90 -18.60
C ARG A 182 -12.17 -30.62 -19.47
N LYS A 183 -12.60 -31.62 -20.25
CA LYS A 183 -11.75 -32.42 -21.16
C LYS A 183 -11.36 -31.63 -22.42
N THR A 184 -12.07 -30.55 -22.73
CA THR A 184 -11.85 -29.76 -23.94
C THR A 184 -10.87 -28.59 -23.73
N ARG A 185 -10.19 -28.49 -22.58
CA ARG A 185 -9.30 -27.37 -22.27
C ARG A 185 -7.90 -27.60 -22.85
N THR A 186 -7.31 -26.57 -23.42
CA THR A 186 -5.88 -26.52 -23.78
C THR A 186 -5.01 -26.38 -22.53
N PRO A 187 -3.70 -26.65 -22.62
CA PRO A 187 -2.75 -26.26 -21.58
C PRO A 187 -2.83 -24.77 -21.22
N ASP A 188 -2.97 -23.88 -22.21
CA ASP A 188 -3.14 -22.43 -21.95
C ASP A 188 -4.39 -22.13 -21.10
N GLU A 189 -5.53 -22.76 -21.40
CA GLU A 189 -6.76 -22.62 -20.61
C GLU A 189 -6.67 -23.23 -19.21
N CYS A 190 -5.74 -24.15 -18.98
CA CYS A 190 -5.51 -24.78 -17.67
C CYS A 190 -4.59 -23.95 -16.77
N PHE A 191 -3.59 -23.29 -17.34
CA PHE A 191 -2.51 -22.63 -16.58
C PHE A 191 -2.51 -21.10 -16.66
N ARG A 192 -3.15 -20.50 -17.68
CA ARG A 192 -3.23 -19.03 -17.83
C ARG A 192 -4.64 -18.53 -17.52
N GLY A 193 -4.72 -17.63 -16.56
CA GLY A 193 -5.98 -17.03 -16.15
C GLY A 193 -6.77 -17.89 -15.16
N LEU A 194 -7.97 -17.42 -14.83
CA LEU A 194 -8.93 -18.20 -14.06
C LEU A 194 -9.37 -19.45 -14.84
N SER A 195 -9.58 -20.54 -14.12
CA SER A 195 -10.06 -21.80 -14.70
C SER A 195 -11.51 -21.72 -15.21
N ILE A 196 -12.23 -20.65 -14.85
CA ILE A 196 -13.61 -20.34 -15.21
C ILE A 196 -13.61 -19.01 -15.95
N PHE A 197 -14.12 -18.99 -17.18
CA PHE A 197 -14.20 -17.78 -18.02
C PHE A 197 -15.65 -17.30 -18.06
N PHE A 198 -15.94 -16.21 -17.34
CA PHE A 198 -17.20 -15.47 -17.44
C PHE A 198 -17.01 -14.27 -18.36
N THR A 199 -16.90 -14.52 -19.67
CA THR A 199 -16.71 -13.46 -20.66
C THR A 199 -17.89 -13.43 -21.62
N PRO A 200 -18.45 -12.23 -21.92
CA PRO A 200 -19.44 -12.14 -22.97
C PRO A 200 -18.82 -12.53 -24.33
N VAL A 201 -19.65 -12.98 -25.26
CA VAL A 201 -19.23 -13.36 -26.62
C VAL A 201 -19.52 -12.19 -27.55
N VAL A 202 -18.52 -11.79 -28.34
CA VAL A 202 -18.74 -10.86 -29.45
C VAL A 202 -19.52 -11.59 -30.54
N GLU A 203 -20.76 -11.18 -30.75
CA GLU A 203 -21.70 -11.81 -31.65
C GLU A 203 -21.37 -11.49 -33.11
N LYS A 204 -21.43 -12.51 -33.96
CA LYS A 204 -21.42 -12.32 -35.41
C LYS A 204 -22.73 -11.68 -35.83
N ARG A 205 -22.65 -10.75 -36.78
CA ARG A 205 -23.85 -10.20 -37.42
C ARG A 205 -24.50 -11.27 -38.30
N LEU A 206 -25.73 -11.63 -37.98
CA LEU A 206 -26.53 -12.63 -38.70
C LEU A 206 -27.87 -11.99 -39.07
N ASP A 207 -28.29 -12.14 -40.32
CA ASP A 207 -29.52 -11.54 -40.82
C ASP A 207 -30.74 -12.05 -40.04
N GLY A 208 -31.58 -11.11 -39.57
CA GLY A 208 -32.80 -11.41 -38.82
C GLY A 208 -32.59 -11.80 -37.35
N VAL A 209 -31.37 -11.67 -36.81
CA VAL A 209 -31.06 -11.93 -35.40
C VAL A 209 -30.69 -10.61 -34.68
N GLU A 210 -31.27 -10.36 -33.51
CA GLU A 210 -30.90 -9.22 -32.66
C GLU A 210 -29.56 -9.52 -31.97
N HIS A 211 -28.68 -8.52 -31.90
CA HIS A 211 -27.35 -8.67 -31.32
C HIS A 211 -27.16 -7.80 -30.08
N PHE A 212 -26.70 -8.38 -28.98
CA PHE A 212 -26.45 -7.65 -27.74
C PHE A 212 -25.03 -7.07 -27.71
N LEU A 213 -24.00 -7.86 -28.03
CA LEU A 213 -22.61 -7.42 -28.03
C LEU A 213 -21.92 -7.67 -29.37
N THR A 214 -21.83 -6.65 -30.23
CA THR A 214 -21.27 -6.79 -31.59
C THR A 214 -19.80 -6.44 -31.73
N GLU A 215 -19.16 -6.00 -30.65
CA GLU A 215 -17.77 -5.52 -30.63
C GLU A 215 -17.17 -5.74 -29.24
N GLU A 216 -15.84 -5.78 -29.13
CA GLU A 216 -15.16 -5.96 -27.85
C GLU A 216 -15.54 -4.85 -26.84
N PRO A 217 -15.85 -5.19 -25.58
CA PRO A 217 -16.27 -4.20 -24.58
C PRO A 217 -15.30 -3.04 -24.39
N ILE A 218 -13.98 -3.29 -24.53
CA ILE A 218 -12.97 -2.24 -24.43
C ILE A 218 -13.04 -1.26 -25.60
N ASN A 219 -13.34 -1.71 -26.82
CA ASN A 219 -13.48 -0.86 -28.00
C ASN A 219 -14.75 0.00 -27.86
N LEU A 220 -15.88 -0.61 -27.46
CA LEU A 220 -17.12 0.12 -27.15
C LEU A 220 -16.91 1.19 -26.08
N LEU A 221 -16.15 0.88 -25.03
CA LEU A 221 -15.78 1.83 -23.98
C LEU A 221 -14.95 3.00 -24.52
N LEU A 222 -13.90 2.72 -25.32
CA LEU A 222 -13.04 3.74 -25.89
C LEU A 222 -13.77 4.65 -26.89
N GLU A 223 -14.75 4.12 -27.60
CA GLU A 223 -15.63 4.85 -28.51
C GLU A 223 -16.77 5.60 -27.79
N GLY A 224 -16.93 5.40 -26.48
CA GLY A 224 -18.02 5.98 -25.69
C GLY A 224 -19.40 5.40 -26.00
N LYS A 225 -19.46 4.23 -26.63
CA LYS A 225 -20.69 3.45 -26.91
C LYS A 225 -21.08 2.59 -25.70
N VAL A 226 -21.13 3.23 -24.54
CA VAL A 226 -21.49 2.60 -23.26
C VAL A 226 -22.61 3.40 -22.59
N SER A 227 -23.38 2.73 -21.73
CA SER A 227 -24.39 3.40 -20.90
C SER A 227 -23.70 4.40 -19.96
N LYS A 228 -24.17 5.65 -19.96
CA LYS A 228 -23.59 6.77 -19.22
C LYS A 228 -24.31 6.95 -17.88
N VAL A 229 -23.99 6.11 -16.92
CA VAL A 229 -24.62 6.09 -15.59
C VAL A 229 -23.57 6.27 -14.50
N PRO A 230 -23.89 6.92 -13.37
CA PRO A 230 -22.98 6.95 -12.24
C PRO A 230 -22.54 5.54 -11.85
N LEU A 231 -21.27 5.38 -11.50
CA LEU A 231 -20.66 4.08 -11.20
C LEU A 231 -20.06 4.07 -9.81
N LEU A 232 -20.44 3.08 -9.00
CA LEU A 232 -19.75 2.70 -7.77
C LEU A 232 -19.08 1.34 -8.01
N ILE A 233 -17.76 1.29 -7.92
CA ILE A 233 -16.96 0.10 -8.28
C ILE A 233 -15.75 -0.03 -7.36
N GLY A 234 -15.30 -1.26 -7.11
CA GLY A 234 -14.16 -1.53 -6.25
C GLY A 234 -13.76 -3.00 -6.27
N TYR A 235 -12.83 -3.36 -5.39
CA TYR A 235 -12.37 -4.74 -5.20
C TYR A 235 -11.97 -5.00 -3.75
N ASN A 236 -11.88 -6.27 -3.39
CA ASN A 236 -11.41 -6.74 -2.09
C ASN A 236 -9.88 -6.67 -2.01
N SER A 237 -9.31 -6.41 -0.84
CA SER A 237 -7.89 -6.10 -0.69
C SER A 237 -6.95 -7.25 -1.09
N ARG A 238 -7.48 -8.48 -1.06
CA ARG A 238 -6.79 -9.75 -1.30
C ARG A 238 -7.66 -10.75 -2.05
N GLU A 239 -8.32 -10.32 -3.14
CA GLU A 239 -9.13 -11.16 -4.03
C GLU A 239 -8.49 -12.53 -4.31
N GLY A 240 -7.17 -12.54 -4.51
CA GLY A 240 -6.37 -13.70 -4.84
C GLY A 240 -6.26 -14.79 -3.77
N ILE A 241 -6.70 -14.57 -2.52
CA ILE A 241 -6.68 -15.61 -1.47
C ILE A 241 -7.47 -16.84 -1.93
N LEU A 242 -8.66 -16.64 -2.51
CA LEU A 242 -9.52 -17.72 -3.01
C LEU A 242 -8.84 -18.54 -4.12
N ILE A 243 -7.93 -17.93 -4.88
CA ILE A 243 -7.30 -18.52 -6.07
C ILE A 243 -5.93 -19.12 -5.73
N ALA A 244 -5.29 -18.67 -4.65
CA ALA A 244 -3.97 -19.11 -4.25
C ALA A 244 -3.82 -20.64 -4.11
N PRO A 245 -4.79 -21.40 -3.55
CA PRO A 245 -4.70 -22.87 -3.50
C PRO A 245 -4.60 -23.54 -4.88
N ASP A 246 -5.31 -23.03 -5.89
CA ASP A 246 -5.22 -23.58 -7.25
C ASP A 246 -3.85 -23.28 -7.88
N THR A 247 -3.32 -22.09 -7.64
CA THR A 247 -1.95 -21.74 -8.07
C THR A 247 -0.91 -22.63 -7.39
N LEU A 248 -1.07 -22.89 -6.09
CA LEU A 248 -0.19 -23.78 -5.33
C LEU A 248 -0.24 -25.22 -5.84
N LYS A 249 -1.43 -25.72 -6.23
CA LYS A 249 -1.57 -27.05 -6.85
C LYS A 249 -0.86 -27.15 -8.21
N LYS A 250 -0.74 -26.02 -8.92
CA LYS A 250 -0.10 -25.92 -10.25
C LYS A 250 1.34 -25.39 -10.20
N ASN A 251 1.90 -25.23 -9.01
CA ASN A 251 3.13 -24.46 -8.81
C ASN A 251 4.32 -24.96 -9.63
N LYS A 252 4.50 -26.28 -9.77
CA LYS A 252 5.59 -26.87 -10.55
C LYS A 252 5.61 -26.32 -11.98
N VAL A 253 4.46 -26.37 -12.66
CA VAL A 253 4.32 -25.89 -14.05
C VAL A 253 4.51 -24.39 -14.13
N ILE A 254 3.94 -23.62 -13.19
CA ILE A 254 4.04 -22.16 -13.18
C ILE A 254 5.47 -21.69 -12.90
N ASN A 255 6.21 -22.40 -12.04
CA ASN A 255 7.60 -22.08 -11.73
C ASN A 255 8.55 -22.42 -12.88
N GLU A 256 8.33 -23.56 -13.57
CA GLU A 256 9.10 -23.99 -14.74
C GLU A 256 8.76 -23.18 -16.00
N THR A 257 7.50 -22.73 -16.10
CA THR A 257 6.97 -21.98 -17.26
C THR A 257 6.25 -20.69 -16.81
N PRO A 258 7.01 -19.66 -16.36
CA PRO A 258 6.44 -18.40 -15.88
C PRO A 258 5.67 -17.61 -16.95
N SER A 259 5.84 -17.98 -18.23
CA SER A 259 5.08 -17.39 -19.34
C SER A 259 3.57 -17.51 -19.15
N PHE A 260 3.06 -18.48 -18.38
CA PHE A 260 1.63 -18.59 -18.05
C PHE A 260 1.11 -17.46 -17.13
N LEU A 261 1.99 -16.72 -16.46
CA LEU A 261 1.62 -15.57 -15.64
C LEU A 261 1.26 -14.34 -16.46
N VAL A 262 1.67 -14.30 -17.73
CA VAL A 262 1.39 -13.16 -18.61
C VAL A 262 -0.13 -13.14 -18.96
N PRO A 263 -0.82 -11.99 -18.89
CA PRO A 263 -2.22 -11.92 -19.32
C PRO A 263 -2.42 -12.41 -20.76
N ARG A 264 -3.54 -13.10 -21.03
CA ARG A 264 -3.82 -13.66 -22.37
C ARG A 264 -3.84 -12.57 -23.45
N GLN A 265 -4.36 -11.39 -23.15
CA GLN A 265 -4.42 -10.26 -24.09
C GLN A 265 -3.02 -9.79 -24.50
N ALA A 266 -2.02 -9.91 -23.62
CA ALA A 266 -0.63 -9.59 -23.94
C ALA A 266 0.01 -10.72 -24.75
N LYS A 267 -0.22 -11.99 -24.38
CA LYS A 267 0.27 -13.17 -25.12
C LYS A 267 -0.09 -13.10 -26.60
N LEU A 268 -1.33 -12.75 -26.94
CA LEU A 268 -1.81 -12.67 -28.33
C LEU A 268 -1.11 -11.58 -29.17
N LYS A 269 -0.33 -10.68 -28.56
CA LYS A 269 0.28 -9.51 -29.21
C LYS A 269 1.81 -9.49 -29.17
N ILE A 270 2.44 -10.50 -28.58
CA ILE A 270 3.90 -10.53 -28.36
C ILE A 270 4.51 -11.83 -28.89
N SER A 271 5.81 -11.80 -29.20
CA SER A 271 6.57 -12.99 -29.58
C SER A 271 6.76 -13.94 -28.39
N GLU A 272 7.04 -15.22 -28.68
CA GLU A 272 7.36 -16.22 -27.66
C GLU A 272 8.55 -15.81 -26.76
N GLU A 273 9.57 -15.15 -27.34
CA GLU A 273 10.72 -14.64 -26.59
C GLU A 273 10.30 -13.59 -25.55
N LYS A 274 9.50 -12.60 -25.96
CA LYS A 274 8.97 -11.57 -25.05
C LYS A 274 8.00 -12.16 -24.03
N LEU A 275 7.22 -13.17 -24.43
CA LEU A 275 6.31 -13.87 -23.53
C LEU A 275 7.07 -14.54 -22.37
N LYS A 276 8.21 -15.18 -22.67
CA LYS A 276 9.10 -15.75 -21.64
C LYS A 276 9.70 -14.65 -20.76
N GLU A 277 10.27 -13.61 -21.36
CA GLU A 277 10.84 -12.47 -20.63
C GLU A 277 9.82 -11.86 -19.65
N PHE A 278 8.59 -11.62 -20.12
CA PHE A 278 7.54 -11.02 -19.30
C PHE A 278 7.11 -11.95 -18.16
N GLY A 279 7.00 -13.25 -18.43
CA GLY A 279 6.74 -14.26 -17.40
C GLY A 279 7.79 -14.23 -16.30
N ASP A 280 9.07 -14.22 -16.68
CA ASP A 280 10.20 -14.19 -15.74
C ASP A 280 10.21 -12.89 -14.92
N ARG A 281 9.91 -11.75 -15.57
CA ARG A 281 9.80 -10.45 -14.89
C ARG A 281 8.64 -10.41 -13.91
N ILE A 282 7.48 -10.95 -14.25
CA ILE A 282 6.33 -11.04 -13.34
C ILE A 282 6.68 -11.93 -12.14
N LYS A 283 7.24 -13.13 -12.36
CA LYS A 283 7.69 -14.00 -11.26
C LYS A 283 8.69 -13.28 -10.35
N SER A 284 9.71 -12.67 -10.94
CA SER A 284 10.75 -11.93 -10.22
C SER A 284 10.19 -10.74 -9.42
N PHE A 285 9.18 -10.05 -9.93
CA PHE A 285 8.54 -8.95 -9.22
C PHE A 285 7.86 -9.40 -7.91
N TYR A 286 7.13 -10.53 -7.92
CA TYR A 286 6.37 -11.00 -6.75
C TYR A 286 7.20 -11.86 -5.79
N VAL A 287 8.04 -12.76 -6.30
CA VAL A 287 8.78 -13.74 -5.49
C VAL A 287 10.31 -13.69 -5.68
N GLY A 288 10.82 -12.81 -6.55
CA GLY A 288 12.25 -12.70 -6.82
C GLY A 288 12.82 -13.98 -7.43
N LYS A 289 13.84 -14.55 -6.77
CA LYS A 289 14.43 -15.85 -7.16
C LYS A 289 13.74 -17.05 -6.50
N LYS A 290 12.75 -16.83 -5.63
CA LYS A 290 12.02 -17.91 -4.96
C LYS A 290 10.97 -18.50 -5.89
N ASP A 291 10.50 -19.68 -5.55
CA ASP A 291 9.40 -20.35 -6.23
C ASP A 291 8.06 -20.02 -5.56
N PHE A 292 6.98 -20.17 -6.34
CA PHE A 292 5.62 -20.13 -5.79
C PHE A 292 5.37 -21.39 -4.96
N GLU A 293 5.37 -21.23 -3.65
CA GLU A 293 5.08 -22.25 -2.64
C GLU A 293 4.24 -21.68 -1.50
N ILE A 294 3.83 -22.53 -0.54
CA ILE A 294 2.96 -22.11 0.57
C ILE A 294 3.55 -20.93 1.37
N LYS A 295 4.88 -20.90 1.54
CA LYS A 295 5.59 -19.80 2.22
C LYS A 295 5.52 -18.46 1.47
N THR A 296 5.13 -18.50 0.20
CA THR A 296 4.94 -17.33 -0.66
C THR A 296 3.46 -17.07 -0.97
N ALA A 297 2.53 -17.68 -0.22
CA ALA A 297 1.09 -17.55 -0.45
C ALA A 297 0.59 -16.10 -0.45
N ASP A 298 1.19 -15.21 0.36
CA ASP A 298 0.88 -13.77 0.32
C ASP A 298 1.23 -13.14 -1.04
N ALA A 299 2.42 -13.43 -1.58
CA ALA A 299 2.85 -12.95 -2.89
C ALA A 299 1.98 -13.54 -4.02
N ILE A 300 1.60 -14.82 -3.91
CA ILE A 300 0.65 -15.46 -4.83
C ILE A 300 -0.69 -14.74 -4.78
N SER A 301 -1.22 -14.46 -3.59
CA SER A 301 -2.49 -13.74 -3.43
C SER A 301 -2.43 -12.35 -4.07
N ASN A 302 -1.36 -11.60 -3.87
CA ASN A 302 -1.16 -10.29 -4.50
C ASN A 302 -1.10 -10.39 -6.02
N LEU A 303 -0.31 -11.34 -6.55
CA LEU A 303 -0.25 -11.62 -7.99
C LEU A 303 -1.63 -11.93 -8.57
N GLN A 304 -2.39 -12.82 -7.94
CA GLN A 304 -3.72 -13.22 -8.43
C GLN A 304 -4.74 -12.07 -8.31
N THR A 305 -4.63 -11.26 -7.25
CA THR A 305 -5.44 -10.03 -7.09
C THR A 305 -5.17 -9.05 -8.24
N ASP A 306 -3.89 -8.83 -8.56
CA ASP A 306 -3.48 -7.88 -9.58
C ASP A 306 -3.83 -8.37 -10.99
N LEU A 307 -3.61 -9.66 -11.25
CA LEU A 307 -3.83 -10.29 -12.56
C LEU A 307 -5.31 -10.38 -12.95
N HIS A 308 -6.21 -10.54 -11.97
CA HIS A 308 -7.62 -10.86 -12.24
C HIS A 308 -8.63 -9.78 -11.85
N PHE A 309 -8.25 -8.86 -10.96
CA PHE A 309 -9.22 -7.89 -10.41
C PHE A 309 -8.69 -6.47 -10.48
N SER A 310 -7.64 -6.15 -9.72
CA SER A 310 -7.25 -4.76 -9.48
C SER A 310 -6.84 -4.03 -10.76
N TYR A 311 -6.04 -4.67 -11.62
CA TYR A 311 -5.56 -4.05 -12.86
C TYR A 311 -6.69 -3.71 -13.83
N GLU A 312 -7.57 -4.67 -14.14
CA GLU A 312 -8.63 -4.44 -15.13
C GLU A 312 -9.72 -3.50 -14.60
N ILE A 313 -10.03 -3.53 -13.29
CA ILE A 313 -10.94 -2.56 -12.66
C ILE A 313 -10.34 -1.15 -12.76
N GLN A 314 -9.08 -0.97 -12.37
CA GLN A 314 -8.42 0.33 -12.45
C GLN A 314 -8.29 0.83 -13.89
N ARG A 315 -8.03 -0.08 -14.84
CA ARG A 315 -7.99 0.25 -16.27
C ARG A 315 -9.37 0.66 -16.79
N PHE A 316 -10.43 -0.04 -16.40
CA PHE A 316 -11.79 0.28 -16.79
C PHE A 316 -12.20 1.68 -16.31
N ILE A 317 -12.01 1.99 -15.02
CA ILE A 317 -12.38 3.30 -14.46
C ILE A 317 -11.57 4.45 -15.07
N ASN A 318 -10.30 4.21 -15.43
CA ASN A 318 -9.44 5.16 -16.15
C ASN A 318 -9.98 5.55 -17.53
N PHE A 319 -10.82 4.72 -18.15
CA PHE A 319 -11.51 5.09 -19.39
C PHE A 319 -12.94 5.57 -19.13
N TYR A 320 -13.67 4.91 -18.22
CA TYR A 320 -15.08 5.17 -17.98
C TYR A 320 -15.37 6.54 -17.33
N HIS A 321 -14.45 7.07 -16.51
CA HIS A 321 -14.64 8.35 -15.82
C HIS A 321 -14.91 9.54 -16.75
N LYS A 322 -14.60 9.41 -18.05
CA LYS A 322 -14.88 10.44 -19.06
C LYS A 322 -16.37 10.57 -19.41
N TYR A 323 -17.17 9.54 -19.10
CA TYR A 323 -18.55 9.45 -19.54
C TYR A 323 -19.57 9.62 -18.41
N ALA A 324 -19.21 9.28 -17.17
CA ALA A 324 -20.07 9.43 -16.00
C ALA A 324 -19.27 9.52 -14.69
N PRO A 325 -19.86 10.03 -13.59
CA PRO A 325 -19.24 10.04 -12.27
C PRO A 325 -18.85 8.64 -11.80
N VAL A 326 -17.63 8.50 -11.28
CA VAL A 326 -17.11 7.23 -10.74
C VAL A 326 -16.73 7.42 -9.28
N TYR A 327 -17.19 6.50 -8.43
CA TYR A 327 -16.78 6.35 -7.05
C TYR A 327 -16.04 5.02 -6.92
N PHE A 328 -14.78 5.08 -6.49
CA PHE A 328 -13.91 3.92 -6.42
C PHE A 328 -13.67 3.52 -4.96
N TYR A 329 -13.57 2.22 -4.67
CA TYR A 329 -13.33 1.70 -3.33
C TYR A 329 -12.42 0.49 -3.28
N LYS A 330 -11.83 0.28 -2.11
CA LYS A 330 -11.10 -0.94 -1.76
C LYS A 330 -11.69 -1.48 -0.46
N PHE A 331 -12.20 -2.71 -0.50
CA PHE A 331 -12.78 -3.39 0.65
C PHE A 331 -11.71 -4.18 1.39
N ASP A 332 -11.51 -3.89 2.67
CA ASP A 332 -10.40 -4.41 3.48
C ASP A 332 -10.85 -4.70 4.92
N TYR A 333 -12.13 -5.08 5.09
CA TYR A 333 -12.59 -5.66 6.34
C TYR A 333 -12.15 -7.11 6.43
N ASP A 334 -11.56 -7.46 7.57
CA ASP A 334 -11.09 -8.80 7.90
C ASP A 334 -11.71 -9.22 9.24
N THR A 335 -12.89 -9.84 9.15
CA THR A 335 -13.74 -10.23 10.29
C THR A 335 -14.29 -11.64 10.12
N ASP A 336 -15.09 -12.11 11.07
CA ASP A 336 -15.77 -13.42 10.98
C ASP A 336 -16.74 -13.54 9.80
N LEU A 337 -17.11 -12.43 9.13
CA LEU A 337 -17.90 -12.45 7.90
C LEU A 337 -17.08 -12.78 6.65
N ASN A 338 -15.74 -12.86 6.74
CA ASN A 338 -14.86 -13.29 5.65
C ASN A 338 -14.89 -14.83 5.48
N ILE A 339 -16.10 -15.34 5.21
CA ILE A 339 -16.39 -16.77 5.15
C ILE A 339 -15.62 -17.44 3.99
N PRO A 340 -15.65 -16.95 2.74
CA PRO A 340 -14.83 -17.50 1.65
C PRO A 340 -13.36 -17.64 2.00
N LYS A 341 -12.76 -16.61 2.61
CA LYS A 341 -11.38 -16.68 3.11
C LYS A 341 -11.19 -17.80 4.13
N SER A 342 -12.07 -17.91 5.13
CA SER A 342 -11.95 -18.93 6.18
C SER A 342 -11.95 -20.37 5.64
N LEU A 343 -12.67 -20.63 4.54
CA LEU A 343 -12.74 -21.93 3.90
C LEU A 343 -11.48 -22.31 3.11
N VAL A 344 -10.63 -21.33 2.76
CA VAL A 344 -9.39 -21.55 2.03
C VAL A 344 -8.29 -22.15 2.91
N GLY A 345 -8.30 -21.84 4.22
CA GLY A 345 -7.33 -22.34 5.19
C GLY A 345 -5.91 -21.78 5.06
N LEU A 346 -5.76 -20.63 4.38
CA LEU A 346 -4.51 -19.87 4.35
C LEU A 346 -4.56 -18.75 5.38
N ASP A 347 -3.55 -18.68 6.25
CA ASP A 347 -3.42 -17.62 7.25
C ASP A 347 -2.84 -16.35 6.61
N LEU A 348 -3.71 -15.60 5.93
CA LEU A 348 -3.38 -14.35 5.25
C LEU A 348 -4.34 -13.25 5.70
N THR A 349 -3.85 -12.03 5.89
CA THR A 349 -4.70 -10.88 6.27
C THR A 349 -5.32 -10.19 5.07
N GLY A 350 -6.51 -9.60 5.25
CA GLY A 350 -7.30 -8.88 4.25
C GLY A 350 -8.53 -9.66 3.77
N ALA A 351 -9.25 -9.08 2.81
CA ALA A 351 -10.50 -9.63 2.28
C ALA A 351 -10.29 -10.40 0.96
N SER A 352 -10.74 -11.65 0.93
CA SER A 352 -10.76 -12.55 -0.23
C SER A 352 -11.91 -12.25 -1.18
N HIS A 353 -11.84 -12.80 -2.40
CA HIS A 353 -12.93 -12.74 -3.35
C HIS A 353 -14.24 -13.26 -2.73
N ALA A 354 -15.32 -12.52 -2.96
CA ALA A 354 -16.68 -12.73 -2.46
C ALA A 354 -16.93 -12.52 -0.95
N ASP A 355 -15.91 -12.15 -0.16
CA ASP A 355 -16.10 -11.91 1.28
C ASP A 355 -17.09 -10.76 1.55
N ASP A 356 -17.03 -9.69 0.76
CA ASP A 356 -17.91 -8.52 0.84
C ASP A 356 -19.40 -8.87 0.71
N LEU A 357 -19.75 -9.93 -0.03
CA LEU A 357 -21.15 -10.38 -0.18
C LEU A 357 -21.79 -10.77 1.16
N PHE A 358 -21.01 -11.29 2.11
CA PHE A 358 -21.50 -11.68 3.44
C PHE A 358 -21.76 -10.47 4.35
N TYR A 359 -21.35 -9.28 3.94
CA TYR A 359 -21.71 -8.02 4.58
C TYR A 359 -22.96 -7.41 3.95
N PHE A 360 -23.22 -7.63 2.66
CA PHE A 360 -24.40 -7.10 1.97
C PHE A 360 -25.64 -7.98 2.09
N PHE A 361 -25.47 -9.30 2.14
CA PHE A 361 -26.58 -10.25 2.03
C PHE A 361 -26.70 -11.12 3.26
N TYR A 362 -27.83 -10.97 3.97
CA TYR A 362 -28.21 -11.84 5.07
C TYR A 362 -28.64 -13.22 4.57
N ASN A 363 -28.08 -14.28 5.13
CA ASN A 363 -28.34 -15.67 4.76
C ASN A 363 -28.11 -16.62 5.95
N MET A 364 -28.35 -17.92 5.74
CA MET A 364 -28.27 -18.93 6.78
C MET A 364 -26.85 -19.19 7.32
N ILE A 365 -25.81 -18.77 6.60
CA ILE A 365 -24.41 -18.95 6.97
C ILE A 365 -23.93 -17.81 7.87
N ASN A 366 -24.29 -16.56 7.55
CA ASN A 366 -23.86 -15.38 8.32
C ASN A 366 -24.85 -14.92 9.40
N LYS A 367 -26.05 -15.51 9.49
CA LYS A 367 -27.09 -15.07 10.42
C LYS A 367 -26.64 -14.96 11.88
N ASP A 368 -25.87 -15.94 12.36
CA ASP A 368 -25.52 -16.04 13.77
C ASP A 368 -24.39 -15.06 14.10
N TYR A 369 -23.42 -14.89 13.19
CA TYR A 369 -22.39 -13.85 13.29
C TYR A 369 -23.00 -12.45 13.33
N TYR A 370 -23.98 -12.20 12.45
CA TYR A 370 -24.67 -10.92 12.39
C TYR A 370 -25.46 -10.63 13.69
N HIS A 371 -26.26 -11.59 14.19
CA HIS A 371 -27.09 -11.35 15.37
C HIS A 371 -26.30 -11.26 16.68
N ASN A 372 -25.17 -11.96 16.78
CA ASN A 372 -24.42 -12.07 18.02
C ASN A 372 -23.31 -11.02 18.18
N GLN A 373 -22.99 -10.24 17.13
CA GLN A 373 -21.88 -9.29 17.17
C GLN A 373 -22.32 -7.86 16.79
N GLU A 374 -22.46 -7.00 17.79
CA GLU A 374 -22.86 -5.59 17.60
C GLU A 374 -21.89 -4.82 16.68
N LYS A 375 -20.57 -5.11 16.77
CA LYS A 375 -19.55 -4.51 15.90
C LYS A 375 -19.84 -4.81 14.42
N LEU A 376 -20.18 -6.05 14.08
CA LEU A 376 -20.51 -6.45 12.71
C LEU A 376 -21.80 -5.79 12.23
N GLN A 377 -22.81 -5.66 13.10
CA GLN A 377 -24.06 -4.98 12.76
C GLN A 377 -23.83 -3.53 12.34
N LYS A 378 -22.96 -2.80 13.07
CA LYS A 378 -22.58 -1.42 12.73
C LYS A 378 -21.87 -1.33 11.38
N ILE A 379 -20.92 -2.23 11.11
CA ILE A 379 -20.21 -2.30 9.83
C ILE A 379 -21.19 -2.57 8.68
N VAL A 380 -22.05 -3.59 8.82
CA VAL A 380 -23.06 -3.97 7.82
C VAL A 380 -24.05 -2.84 7.57
N TYR A 381 -24.54 -2.17 8.62
CA TYR A 381 -25.42 -1.02 8.49
C TYR A 381 -24.76 0.11 7.69
N GLN A 382 -23.50 0.44 8.02
CA GLN A 382 -22.78 1.50 7.34
C GLN A 382 -22.51 1.17 5.85
N LEU A 383 -22.08 -0.06 5.54
CA LEU A 383 -21.88 -0.52 4.17
C LEU A 383 -23.18 -0.49 3.37
N THR A 384 -24.26 -1.06 3.91
CA THR A 384 -25.57 -1.05 3.23
C THR A 384 -26.11 0.37 3.05
N LYS A 385 -25.83 1.28 3.99
CA LYS A 385 -26.19 2.70 3.86
C LYS A 385 -25.49 3.36 2.66
N PHE A 386 -24.19 3.15 2.45
CA PHE A 386 -23.50 3.73 1.28
C PHE A 386 -24.08 3.25 -0.05
N TRP A 387 -24.36 1.95 -0.19
CA TRP A 387 -24.92 1.39 -1.42
C TRP A 387 -26.36 1.83 -1.65
N THR A 388 -27.18 1.90 -0.60
CA THR A 388 -28.56 2.39 -0.72
C THR A 388 -28.62 3.89 -1.02
N GLU A 389 -27.68 4.68 -0.49
CA GLU A 389 -27.55 6.10 -0.81
C GLU A 389 -27.14 6.32 -2.27
N PHE A 390 -26.18 5.53 -2.74
CA PHE A 390 -25.78 5.52 -4.14
C PHE A 390 -26.93 5.12 -5.07
N ALA A 391 -27.66 4.05 -4.76
CA ALA A 391 -28.82 3.61 -5.54
C ALA A 391 -29.92 4.68 -5.58
N ARG A 392 -30.07 5.47 -4.51
CA ARG A 392 -31.08 6.54 -4.40
C ARG A 392 -30.67 7.84 -5.10
N THR A 393 -29.39 8.21 -5.05
CA THR A 393 -28.93 9.57 -5.41
C THR A 393 -27.85 9.61 -6.49
N GLY A 394 -27.23 8.47 -6.81
CA GLY A 394 -26.02 8.41 -7.62
C GLY A 394 -24.75 8.86 -6.88
N ASN A 395 -24.80 9.07 -5.56
CA ASN A 395 -23.67 9.42 -4.70
C ASN A 395 -23.66 8.54 -3.43
N PRO A 396 -22.56 7.82 -3.13
CA PRO A 396 -22.49 6.94 -1.96
C PRO A 396 -22.23 7.68 -0.64
N SER A 397 -22.02 9.00 -0.64
CA SER A 397 -21.74 9.78 0.56
C SER A 397 -22.93 9.76 1.54
N ALA A 398 -22.70 9.30 2.76
CA ALA A 398 -23.71 9.17 3.81
C ALA A 398 -23.11 9.36 5.21
N GLU A 399 -23.93 9.62 6.23
CA GLU A 399 -23.51 9.64 7.64
C GLU A 399 -22.33 10.61 7.92
N GLY A 400 -22.29 11.75 7.25
CA GLY A 400 -21.20 12.73 7.39
C GLY A 400 -19.88 12.34 6.71
N ILE A 401 -19.84 11.20 6.01
CA ILE A 401 -18.66 10.72 5.28
C ILE A 401 -18.76 11.18 3.82
N ASN A 402 -17.77 11.98 3.41
CA ASN A 402 -17.65 12.44 2.03
C ASN A 402 -16.86 11.44 1.18
N TRP A 403 -17.51 10.86 0.18
CA TRP A 403 -16.87 9.95 -0.77
C TRP A 403 -16.47 10.71 -2.04
N PRO A 404 -15.17 10.83 -2.33
CA PRO A 404 -14.72 11.62 -3.46
C PRO A 404 -15.02 10.92 -4.79
N LEU A 405 -15.16 11.73 -5.83
CA LEU A 405 -15.10 11.25 -7.20
C LEU A 405 -13.68 10.76 -7.52
N TYR A 406 -13.61 9.67 -8.26
CA TYR A 406 -12.37 9.17 -8.82
C TYR A 406 -11.88 10.10 -9.93
N THR A 407 -10.60 10.47 -9.87
CA THR A 407 -9.88 11.10 -10.99
C THR A 407 -8.65 10.27 -11.35
N PRO A 408 -8.27 10.15 -12.64
CA PRO A 408 -7.04 9.45 -13.02
C PRO A 408 -5.78 10.04 -12.38
N SER A 409 -5.76 11.35 -12.16
CA SER A 409 -4.61 12.07 -11.60
C SER A 409 -4.50 11.95 -10.07
N GLY A 410 -5.63 11.98 -9.36
CA GLY A 410 -5.67 11.86 -7.90
C GLY A 410 -5.83 10.43 -7.40
N GLY A 411 -6.33 9.53 -8.24
CA GLY A 411 -6.54 8.11 -7.93
C GLY A 411 -7.36 7.88 -6.68
N GLU A 412 -8.30 8.77 -6.37
CA GLU A 412 -9.05 8.77 -5.12
C GLU A 412 -9.89 7.49 -4.97
N TYR A 413 -9.87 6.91 -3.77
CA TYR A 413 -10.73 5.80 -3.41
C TYR A 413 -11.09 5.84 -1.93
N MET A 414 -12.24 5.26 -1.59
CA MET A 414 -12.61 4.99 -0.21
C MET A 414 -12.02 3.66 0.23
N LEU A 415 -11.19 3.66 1.28
CA LEU A 415 -10.78 2.44 1.95
C LEU A 415 -11.86 2.05 2.96
N LEU A 416 -12.48 0.90 2.74
CA LEU A 416 -13.50 0.33 3.60
C LEU A 416 -12.86 -0.69 4.54
N ASN A 417 -12.49 -0.25 5.74
CA ASN A 417 -12.00 -1.08 6.84
C ASN A 417 -12.49 -0.47 8.17
N GLU A 418 -11.97 -0.94 9.30
CA GLU A 418 -12.36 -0.42 10.63
C GLU A 418 -12.18 1.10 10.80
N GLN A 419 -11.29 1.72 10.02
CA GLN A 419 -11.03 3.16 9.99
C GLN A 419 -11.24 3.71 8.58
N LEU A 420 -12.51 3.95 8.23
CA LEU A 420 -12.89 4.53 6.95
C LEU A 420 -12.04 5.76 6.61
N SER A 421 -11.42 5.73 5.44
CA SER A 421 -10.52 6.79 5.01
C SER A 421 -10.48 6.94 3.51
N VAL A 422 -10.38 8.19 3.07
CA VAL A 422 -10.10 8.51 1.67
C VAL A 422 -8.60 8.38 1.43
N LYS A 423 -8.22 7.57 0.43
CA LYS A 423 -6.84 7.36 0.00
C LYS A 423 -6.70 7.66 -1.50
N SER A 424 -5.46 7.65 -1.96
CA SER A 424 -5.10 7.92 -3.35
C SER A 424 -4.18 6.81 -3.88
N HIS A 425 -4.38 6.43 -5.14
CA HIS A 425 -3.59 5.43 -5.86
C HIS A 425 -3.56 4.07 -5.14
N ALA A 426 -4.68 3.34 -5.24
CA ALA A 426 -4.78 2.00 -4.65
C ALA A 426 -3.63 1.10 -5.12
N ASP A 427 -3.02 0.39 -4.17
CA ASP A 427 -1.93 -0.56 -4.40
C ASP A 427 -0.62 0.05 -4.94
N LYS A 428 -0.44 1.39 -4.83
CA LYS A 428 0.80 2.07 -5.22
C LYS A 428 2.03 1.53 -4.47
N GLU A 429 1.85 1.09 -3.23
CA GLU A 429 2.88 0.42 -2.44
C GLU A 429 3.39 -0.89 -3.07
N ARG A 430 2.57 -1.53 -3.92
CA ARG A 430 2.93 -2.72 -4.69
C ARG A 430 3.68 -2.34 -5.96
N GLY A 431 3.18 -1.36 -6.72
CA GLY A 431 3.67 -0.97 -8.05
C GLY A 431 4.86 0.01 -8.09
N GLY A 432 5.30 0.55 -6.95
CA GLY A 432 6.53 1.31 -6.90
C GLY A 432 7.74 0.37 -6.87
N GLU A 433 8.65 0.50 -7.84
CA GLU A 433 10.05 0.28 -7.53
C GLU A 433 10.33 1.19 -6.33
N ASN A 434 10.28 0.63 -5.13
CA ASN A 434 10.54 1.38 -3.91
C ASN A 434 11.89 2.04 -4.17
N ARG A 435 11.94 3.38 -4.17
CA ARG A 435 13.16 4.11 -4.57
C ARG A 435 14.38 3.58 -3.82
N MET A 436 14.16 3.09 -2.59
CA MET A 436 15.17 2.41 -1.80
C MET A 436 15.61 1.04 -2.36
N LYS A 437 14.73 0.22 -2.96
CA LYS A 437 15.11 -1.01 -3.67
C LYS A 437 16.13 -0.72 -4.79
N SER A 438 15.90 0.34 -5.57
CA SER A 438 16.85 0.74 -6.63
C SER A 438 18.18 1.18 -6.02
N LEU A 439 18.17 2.01 -4.98
CA LEU A 439 19.39 2.42 -4.27
C LEU A 439 20.14 1.22 -3.69
N ILE A 440 19.46 0.32 -2.97
CA ILE A 440 20.05 -0.91 -2.41
C ILE A 440 20.71 -1.76 -3.50
N ARG A 441 20.07 -1.89 -4.67
CA ARG A 441 20.64 -2.60 -5.81
C ARG A 441 21.97 -1.99 -6.25
N PHE A 442 22.05 -0.67 -6.42
CA PHE A 442 23.31 0.00 -6.82
C PHE A 442 24.40 -0.09 -5.75
N GLY A 443 24.03 0.02 -4.47
CA GLY A 443 24.98 -0.20 -3.37
C GLY A 443 25.57 -1.61 -3.39
N ARG A 444 24.73 -2.64 -3.56
CA ARG A 444 25.19 -4.04 -3.65
C ARG A 444 26.02 -4.32 -4.90
N GLU A 445 25.63 -3.73 -6.03
CA GLU A 445 26.37 -3.84 -7.29
C GLU A 445 27.75 -3.18 -7.17
N ALA A 446 27.86 -2.02 -6.52
CA ALA A 446 29.14 -1.37 -6.24
C ALA A 446 30.04 -2.24 -5.35
N ILE A 447 29.49 -2.84 -4.28
CA ILE A 447 30.24 -3.79 -3.43
C ILE A 447 30.76 -4.97 -4.26
N LYS A 448 29.90 -5.57 -5.09
CA LYS A 448 30.25 -6.71 -5.94
C LYS A 448 31.35 -6.38 -6.96
N ASN A 449 31.35 -5.15 -7.48
CA ASN A 449 32.33 -4.68 -8.47
C ASN A 449 33.60 -4.09 -7.84
N GLY A 450 33.91 -4.44 -6.58
CA GLY A 450 35.15 -4.00 -5.93
C GLY A 450 35.13 -2.56 -5.42
N GLY A 451 33.96 -1.96 -5.25
CA GLY A 451 33.79 -0.67 -4.56
C GLY A 451 33.08 0.42 -5.35
N THR A 452 33.00 0.32 -6.68
CA THR A 452 32.44 1.37 -7.55
C THR A 452 31.60 0.79 -8.68
N THR A 453 30.52 1.48 -9.07
CA THR A 453 29.70 1.17 -10.25
C THR A 453 29.17 2.45 -10.91
N LEU A 454 28.45 2.33 -12.02
CA LEU A 454 27.82 3.44 -12.73
C LEU A 454 26.29 3.38 -12.61
N LEU A 455 25.68 4.55 -12.46
CA LEU A 455 24.24 4.77 -12.45
C LEU A 455 23.90 5.82 -13.50
N TRP A 456 22.90 5.55 -14.34
CA TRP A 456 22.36 6.53 -15.28
C TRP A 456 21.02 7.05 -14.79
N VAL A 457 20.90 8.38 -14.69
CA VAL A 457 19.63 9.07 -14.42
C VAL A 457 19.30 9.91 -15.64
N GLY A 458 18.44 9.38 -16.51
CA GLY A 458 18.22 9.96 -17.83
C GLY A 458 19.50 9.94 -18.66
N ALA A 459 19.91 11.11 -19.17
CA ALA A 459 21.15 11.26 -19.94
C ALA A 459 22.39 11.58 -19.09
N HIS A 460 22.25 11.63 -17.76
CA HIS A 460 23.35 11.97 -16.85
C HIS A 460 23.94 10.73 -16.20
N CYS A 461 25.28 10.62 -16.23
CA CYS A 461 26.03 9.52 -15.63
C CYS A 461 26.49 9.89 -14.22
N TYR A 462 26.24 8.99 -13.27
CA TYR A 462 26.68 9.06 -11.88
C TYR A 462 27.65 7.93 -11.59
N VAL A 463 28.82 8.26 -11.06
CA VAL A 463 29.71 7.27 -10.44
C VAL A 463 29.21 7.00 -9.03
N VAL A 464 28.93 5.73 -8.71
CA VAL A 464 28.45 5.32 -7.38
C VAL A 464 29.59 4.59 -6.67
N THR A 465 30.05 5.10 -5.54
CA THR A 465 31.11 4.48 -4.75
C THR A 465 30.63 4.09 -3.36
N VAL A 466 31.10 2.93 -2.89
CA VAL A 466 30.92 2.42 -1.53
C VAL A 466 32.24 2.26 -0.78
N ASP A 467 33.39 2.55 -1.41
CA ASP A 467 34.72 2.32 -0.84
C ASP A 467 35.16 3.50 0.06
N PRO A 468 35.30 3.30 1.38
CA PRO A 468 35.83 4.29 2.32
C PRO A 468 37.11 4.99 1.89
N VAL A 469 38.05 4.30 1.25
CA VAL A 469 39.36 4.88 0.89
C VAL A 469 39.17 5.93 -0.21
N ASP A 470 38.39 5.59 -1.24
CA ASP A 470 38.02 6.52 -2.30
C ASP A 470 37.12 7.65 -1.77
N ILE A 471 36.14 7.32 -0.91
CA ILE A 471 35.21 8.28 -0.30
C ILE A 471 35.96 9.37 0.47
N GLU A 472 37.02 9.03 1.20
CA GLU A 472 37.81 10.03 1.92
C GLU A 472 38.47 11.04 1.00
N VAL A 473 39.07 10.59 -0.11
CA VAL A 473 39.65 11.47 -1.13
C VAL A 473 38.55 12.33 -1.75
N ILE A 474 37.45 11.69 -2.18
CA ILE A 474 36.30 12.33 -2.80
C ILE A 474 35.73 13.45 -1.95
N LEU A 475 35.47 13.21 -0.66
CA LEU A 475 34.81 14.17 0.21
C LEU A 475 35.73 15.32 0.64
N LYS A 476 37.05 15.16 0.50
CA LYS A 476 38.04 16.25 0.70
C LYS A 476 38.20 17.10 -0.56
N THR A 477 38.20 16.47 -1.74
CA THR A 477 38.40 17.14 -3.04
C THR A 477 37.12 17.84 -3.52
N PHE A 478 36.01 17.10 -3.65
CA PHE A 478 34.78 17.59 -4.25
C PHE A 478 33.84 18.19 -3.20
N VAL A 479 33.86 19.53 -3.09
CA VAL A 479 33.04 20.28 -2.13
C VAL A 479 31.69 20.73 -2.73
N ALA A 480 31.62 20.87 -4.04
CA ALA A 480 30.39 21.24 -4.74
C ALA A 480 29.38 20.09 -4.75
N LYS A 481 28.09 20.44 -4.69
CA LYS A 481 26.99 19.48 -4.79
C LYS A 481 26.49 19.45 -6.22
N ASP A 482 26.24 18.25 -6.71
CA ASP A 482 25.70 17.99 -8.05
C ASP A 482 24.39 18.76 -8.32
N ASP A 483 24.13 19.10 -9.59
CA ASP A 483 22.96 19.88 -10.01
C ASP A 483 21.63 19.18 -9.71
N ILE A 484 21.60 17.85 -9.54
CA ILE A 484 20.39 17.14 -9.07
C ILE A 484 19.87 17.69 -7.73
N MET A 485 20.73 18.31 -6.92
CA MET A 485 20.34 18.98 -5.67
C MET A 485 19.58 20.30 -5.89
N ARG A 486 19.45 20.81 -7.12
CA ARG A 486 18.64 22.00 -7.44
C ARG A 486 17.18 21.82 -7.05
N PHE A 487 16.65 20.60 -7.11
CA PHE A 487 15.26 20.31 -6.72
C PHE A 487 15.07 20.51 -5.22
N ALA A 488 16.02 20.03 -4.39
CA ALA A 488 16.02 20.28 -2.95
C ALA A 488 16.31 21.76 -2.61
N ARG A 489 17.21 22.41 -3.36
CA ARG A 489 17.48 23.86 -3.28
C ARG A 489 16.26 24.70 -3.60
N SER A 490 15.39 24.24 -4.49
CA SER A 490 14.12 24.93 -4.79
C SER A 490 13.16 24.94 -3.59
N PHE A 491 13.37 24.06 -2.61
CA PHE A 491 12.62 24.03 -1.37
C PHE A 491 13.32 24.84 -0.27
N ILE A 492 14.59 24.61 0.04
CA ILE A 492 15.25 25.25 1.19
C ILE A 492 16.18 26.44 0.85
N GLY A 493 16.21 26.85 -0.42
CA GLY A 493 17.06 27.93 -0.93
C GLY A 493 18.56 27.64 -0.80
N ASN A 494 19.37 28.69 -0.69
CA ASN A 494 20.82 28.58 -0.53
C ASN A 494 21.24 28.35 0.92
N GLY A 495 20.38 27.76 1.76
CA GLY A 495 20.72 27.34 3.12
C GLY A 495 21.97 26.45 3.18
N LEU A 496 22.65 26.41 4.33
CA LEU A 496 23.95 25.75 4.56
C LEU A 496 24.13 24.36 3.91
N ILE A 497 23.07 23.56 3.81
CA ILE A 497 23.12 22.21 3.21
C ILE A 497 23.30 22.25 1.68
N PHE A 498 22.62 23.13 0.94
CA PHE A 498 22.64 23.15 -0.54
C PHE A 498 23.24 24.41 -1.16
N ALA A 499 23.78 25.30 -0.31
CA ALA A 499 24.51 26.48 -0.74
C ALA A 499 25.64 26.15 -1.74
N PRO A 500 25.77 26.91 -2.85
CA PRO A 500 26.99 26.97 -3.67
C PRO A 500 28.24 27.19 -2.80
N VAL A 501 29.40 26.71 -3.24
CA VAL A 501 30.63 26.71 -2.41
C VAL A 501 30.99 28.10 -1.83
N PRO A 502 30.94 29.22 -2.59
CA PRO A 502 31.27 30.54 -2.03
C PRO A 502 30.32 30.97 -0.90
N ILE A 503 29.00 30.79 -1.12
CA ILE A 503 27.97 31.10 -0.12
C ILE A 503 28.13 30.19 1.10
N TRP A 504 28.31 28.89 0.86
CA TRP A 504 28.48 27.88 1.91
C TRP A 504 29.65 28.20 2.84
N ARG A 505 30.82 28.56 2.30
CA ARG A 505 32.01 28.86 3.10
C ARG A 505 31.75 30.00 4.09
N ALA A 506 31.14 31.08 3.63
CA ALA A 506 30.77 32.22 4.47
C ALA A 506 29.78 31.81 5.57
N ARG A 507 28.68 31.15 5.19
CA ARG A 507 27.63 30.73 6.14
C ARG A 507 28.14 29.69 7.14
N ARG A 508 28.99 28.74 6.72
CA ARG A 508 29.60 27.73 7.59
C ARG A 508 30.52 28.35 8.63
N LYS A 509 31.29 29.38 8.26
CA LYS A 509 32.17 30.10 9.19
C LYS A 509 31.38 30.76 10.33
N VAL A 510 30.18 31.28 10.03
CA VAL A 510 29.28 31.88 11.03
C VAL A 510 28.58 30.81 11.88
N ALA A 511 28.12 29.73 11.25
CA ALA A 511 27.36 28.68 11.94
C ALA A 511 28.23 27.73 12.78
N ALA A 512 29.47 27.44 12.39
CA ALA A 512 30.26 26.42 13.08
C ALA A 512 30.47 26.66 14.60
N PRO A 513 30.75 27.89 15.07
CA PRO A 513 30.93 28.16 16.50
C PRO A 513 29.69 27.91 17.37
N THR A 514 28.47 27.97 16.82
CA THR A 514 27.24 27.75 17.59
C THR A 514 27.04 26.29 17.98
N PHE A 515 27.68 25.36 17.27
CA PHE A 515 27.66 23.92 17.54
C PHE A 515 28.95 23.44 18.25
N SER A 516 29.66 24.35 18.92
CA SER A 516 30.81 23.98 19.76
C SER A 516 30.37 23.14 20.97
N PRO A 517 31.21 22.20 21.46
CA PRO A 517 30.87 21.36 22.60
C PRO A 517 30.41 22.15 23.83
N TYR A 518 31.02 23.31 24.09
CA TYR A 518 30.66 24.20 25.21
C TYR A 518 29.21 24.67 25.15
N LYS A 519 28.73 25.13 23.99
CA LYS A 519 27.34 25.58 23.82
C LYS A 519 26.35 24.42 23.88
N LEU A 520 26.70 23.27 23.29
CA LEU A 520 25.83 22.10 23.22
C LEU A 520 25.52 21.49 24.60
N LYS A 521 26.42 21.62 25.59
CA LYS A 521 26.15 21.16 26.97
C LYS A 521 24.86 21.76 27.55
N ASN A 522 24.61 23.03 27.23
CA ASN A 522 23.43 23.74 27.75
C ASN A 522 22.12 23.31 27.08
N PHE A 523 22.18 22.56 25.98
CA PHE A 523 20.99 22.05 25.30
C PHE A 523 20.48 20.74 25.89
N VAL A 524 21.30 20.02 26.67
CA VAL A 524 20.90 18.74 27.28
C VAL A 524 19.73 18.93 28.24
N THR A 525 19.67 20.04 28.97
CA THR A 525 18.54 20.38 29.85
C THR A 525 17.24 20.52 29.06
N ILE A 526 17.29 21.15 27.88
CA ILE A 526 16.15 21.29 26.98
C ILE A 526 15.75 19.92 26.41
N PHE A 527 16.73 19.12 25.96
CA PHE A 527 16.46 17.76 25.47
C PHE A 527 15.79 16.92 26.55
N ALA A 528 16.25 16.98 27.80
CA ALA A 528 15.70 16.20 28.89
C ALA A 528 14.26 16.64 29.22
N ARG A 529 13.98 17.95 29.23
CA ARG A 529 12.62 18.47 29.42
C ARG A 529 11.69 18.05 28.29
N GLN A 530 12.09 18.24 27.04
CA GLN A 530 11.28 17.86 25.88
C GLN A 530 11.09 16.33 25.78
N SER A 531 12.09 15.53 26.18
CA SER A 531 11.98 14.07 26.26
C SER A 531 10.97 13.64 27.33
N SER A 532 10.90 14.36 28.44
CA SER A 532 9.93 14.08 29.52
C SER A 532 8.49 14.33 29.03
N VAL A 533 8.26 15.43 28.30
CA VAL A 533 6.97 15.72 27.65
C VAL A 533 6.59 14.60 26.70
N MET A 534 7.52 14.13 25.85
CA MET A 534 7.28 13.02 24.93
C MET A 534 6.85 11.74 25.67
N VAL A 535 7.58 11.38 26.73
CA VAL A 535 7.28 10.21 27.56
C VAL A 535 5.92 10.33 28.27
N ASP A 536 5.56 11.53 28.73
CA ASP A 536 4.26 11.80 29.32
C ASP A 536 3.12 11.63 28.31
N LYS A 537 3.30 12.12 27.08
CA LYS A 537 2.32 11.91 26.00
C LYS A 537 2.18 10.44 25.59
N LEU A 538 3.21 9.63 25.81
CA LEU A 538 3.16 8.18 25.57
C LEU A 538 2.41 7.41 26.66
N LYS A 539 2.16 7.99 27.86
CA LYS A 539 1.42 7.32 28.95
C LYS A 539 0.01 6.91 28.55
N SER A 540 -0.65 7.68 27.70
CA SER A 540 -2.04 7.41 27.27
C SER A 540 -2.17 6.22 26.31
N VAL A 541 -1.06 5.83 25.66
CA VAL A 541 -1.03 4.73 24.67
C VAL A 541 -0.24 3.51 25.14
N ALA A 542 0.48 3.62 26.25
CA ALA A 542 1.19 2.50 26.88
C ALA A 542 0.20 1.41 27.34
N ASP A 543 0.63 0.15 27.31
CA ASP A 543 -0.09 -1.05 27.76
C ASP A 543 -1.41 -1.38 27.03
N ASN A 544 -1.88 -0.52 26.11
CA ASN A 544 -3.15 -0.68 25.40
C ASN A 544 -2.99 -1.37 24.03
N GLU A 545 -2.20 -0.79 23.11
CA GLU A 545 -2.15 -1.22 21.69
C GLU A 545 -0.77 -0.98 21.04
N VAL A 546 -0.58 -1.52 19.82
CA VAL A 546 0.56 -1.20 18.95
C VAL A 546 0.44 0.24 18.46
N VAL A 547 1.48 1.05 18.66
CA VAL A 547 1.50 2.48 18.31
C VAL A 547 2.70 2.84 17.43
N SER A 548 2.51 3.80 16.53
CA SER A 548 3.61 4.45 15.81
C SER A 548 4.29 5.49 16.70
N VAL A 549 5.60 5.33 16.95
CA VAL A 549 6.38 6.33 17.72
C VAL A 549 6.73 7.57 16.90
N TRP A 550 6.58 7.51 15.57
CA TRP A 550 6.97 8.58 14.65
C TRP A 550 6.41 9.96 15.05
N LYS A 551 5.11 10.04 15.36
CA LYS A 551 4.48 11.32 15.70
C LYS A 551 5.04 11.95 16.97
N TYR A 552 5.41 11.14 17.95
CA TYR A 552 5.93 11.60 19.24
C TYR A 552 7.40 12.02 19.12
N VAL A 553 8.19 11.20 18.43
CA VAL A 553 9.62 11.46 18.23
C VAL A 553 9.83 12.68 17.34
N THR A 554 9.06 12.83 16.25
CA THR A 554 9.20 13.97 15.33
C THR A 554 8.75 15.30 15.94
N THR A 555 7.73 15.30 16.79
CA THR A 555 7.33 16.53 17.52
C THR A 555 8.34 16.87 18.62
N PHE A 556 8.89 15.87 19.31
CA PHE A 556 10.02 16.06 20.23
C PHE A 556 11.24 16.72 19.56
N THR A 557 11.68 16.21 18.41
CA THR A 557 12.86 16.77 17.74
C THR A 557 12.60 18.17 17.17
N LEU A 558 11.37 18.43 16.72
CA LEU A 558 10.95 19.75 16.27
C LEU A 558 10.98 20.77 17.43
N ASP A 559 10.36 20.45 18.56
CA ASP A 559 10.37 21.32 19.74
C ASP A 559 11.80 21.55 20.24
N SER A 560 12.61 20.49 20.26
CA SER A 560 14.02 20.57 20.67
C SER A 560 14.83 21.52 19.79
N VAL A 561 14.71 21.43 18.46
CA VAL A 561 15.48 22.31 17.55
C VAL A 561 14.97 23.75 17.56
N CYS A 562 13.65 23.95 17.64
CA CYS A 562 13.06 25.27 17.74
C CYS A 562 13.54 26.00 19.00
N GLU A 563 13.63 25.32 20.13
CA GLU A 563 14.02 25.96 21.37
C GLU A 563 15.53 26.16 21.51
N THR A 564 16.33 25.17 21.11
CA THR A 564 17.80 25.23 21.25
C THR A 564 18.46 26.08 20.16
N VAL A 565 18.08 25.87 18.90
CA VAL A 565 18.76 26.49 17.74
C VAL A 565 18.05 27.78 17.35
N LEU A 566 16.72 27.82 17.41
CA LEU A 566 15.93 28.99 16.99
C LEU A 566 15.52 29.90 18.16
N GLY A 567 15.68 29.47 19.41
CA GLY A 567 15.34 30.26 20.59
C GLY A 567 13.84 30.44 20.86
N VAL A 568 12.98 29.60 20.26
CA VAL A 568 11.51 29.69 20.40
C VAL A 568 10.88 28.40 20.89
N SER A 569 9.90 28.52 21.79
CA SER A 569 9.07 27.40 22.23
C SER A 569 7.77 27.37 21.44
N ILE A 570 7.55 26.33 20.64
CA ILE A 570 6.35 26.17 19.79
C ILE A 570 5.33 25.15 20.35
N ASN A 571 5.76 24.32 21.32
CA ASN A 571 4.95 23.28 21.97
C ASN A 571 4.19 22.37 20.98
N SER A 572 4.87 21.91 19.91
CA SER A 572 4.25 21.08 18.88
C SER A 572 3.80 19.70 19.39
N GLN A 573 4.35 19.23 20.51
CA GLN A 573 3.91 18.01 21.19
C GLN A 573 2.48 18.10 21.77
N GLU A 574 1.93 19.30 21.98
CA GLU A 574 0.54 19.49 22.43
C GLU A 574 -0.47 19.34 21.27
N ASN A 575 -0.03 19.57 20.03
CA ASN A 575 -0.86 19.44 18.84
C ASN A 575 -0.16 18.58 17.78
N SER A 576 -0.26 17.26 17.97
CA SER A 576 0.40 16.27 17.09
C SER A 576 -0.11 16.28 15.64
N GLU A 577 -1.22 16.96 15.36
CA GLU A 577 -1.82 17.14 14.02
C GLU A 577 -1.27 18.40 13.32
N HIS A 578 -0.07 18.86 13.66
CA HIS A 578 0.49 20.08 13.10
C HIS A 578 0.61 19.99 11.56
N LYS A 579 -0.12 20.86 10.86
CA LYS A 579 -0.13 20.95 9.37
C LYS A 579 1.28 21.04 8.78
N LEU A 580 2.24 21.57 9.54
CA LEU A 580 3.66 21.69 9.16
C LEU A 580 4.31 20.36 8.83
N LEU A 581 4.26 19.37 9.74
CA LEU A 581 5.00 18.11 9.57
C LEU A 581 4.50 17.34 8.35
N LYS A 582 3.18 17.34 8.15
CA LYS A 582 2.54 16.74 6.97
C LYS A 582 2.89 17.49 5.68
N ALA A 583 2.96 18.83 5.72
CA ALA A 583 3.38 19.64 4.59
C ALA A 583 4.85 19.39 4.24
N PHE A 584 5.73 19.35 5.24
CA PHE A 584 7.14 19.04 5.10
C PHE A 584 7.37 17.66 4.48
N ASP A 585 6.74 16.61 5.04
CA ASP A 585 6.83 15.24 4.51
C ASP A 585 6.33 15.15 3.05
N THR A 586 5.24 15.87 2.73
CA THR A 586 4.73 15.96 1.35
C THR A 586 5.75 16.63 0.41
N VAL A 587 6.42 17.70 0.85
CA VAL A 587 7.43 18.39 0.06
C VAL A 587 8.66 17.51 -0.18
N CYS A 588 9.13 16.81 0.84
CA CYS A 588 10.23 15.84 0.74
C CYS A 588 9.88 14.72 -0.25
N LYS A 589 8.70 14.11 -0.14
CA LYS A 589 8.20 13.07 -1.05
C LYS A 589 8.19 13.50 -2.51
N LEU A 590 7.62 14.67 -2.81
CA LEU A 590 7.54 15.22 -4.17
C LEU A 590 8.92 15.62 -4.70
N THR A 591 9.80 16.12 -3.83
CA THR A 591 11.19 16.45 -4.19
C THR A 591 11.97 15.20 -4.56
N ALA A 592 11.89 14.14 -3.76
CA ALA A 592 12.53 12.85 -4.04
C ALA A 592 11.99 12.21 -5.32
N GLU A 593 10.67 12.27 -5.54
CA GLU A 593 10.03 11.80 -6.78
C GLU A 593 10.61 12.51 -8.00
N ARG A 594 10.69 13.84 -7.94
CA ARG A 594 11.23 14.66 -9.02
C ARG A 594 12.71 14.42 -9.29
N MET A 595 13.51 14.18 -8.26
CA MET A 595 14.93 13.86 -8.40
C MET A 595 15.14 12.53 -9.12
N MET A 596 14.37 11.49 -8.76
CA MET A 596 14.58 10.12 -9.23
C MET A 596 13.88 9.81 -10.57
N GLN A 597 12.97 10.66 -11.03
CA GLN A 597 12.21 10.45 -12.27
C GLN A 597 12.61 11.47 -13.35
N PRO A 598 13.43 11.08 -14.34
CA PRO A 598 13.96 12.01 -15.35
C PRO A 598 12.88 12.81 -16.09
N TRP A 599 11.71 12.22 -16.34
CA TRP A 599 10.59 12.91 -17.03
C TRP A 599 9.94 14.03 -16.19
N LEU A 600 10.14 14.06 -14.87
CA LEU A 600 9.67 15.15 -13.99
C LEU A 600 10.70 16.28 -13.82
N GLN A 601 11.93 16.08 -14.27
CA GLN A 601 13.01 17.06 -14.08
C GLN A 601 12.81 18.36 -14.89
N PRO A 602 12.33 18.34 -16.16
CA PRO A 602 12.06 19.56 -16.91
C PRO A 602 11.00 20.43 -16.22
N ASP A 603 11.34 21.70 -15.94
CA ASP A 603 10.47 22.63 -15.22
C ASP A 603 9.12 22.83 -15.92
N ILE A 604 9.12 22.91 -17.25
CA ILE A 604 7.90 23.11 -18.05
C ILE A 604 6.94 21.93 -17.83
N VAL A 605 7.45 20.70 -17.93
CA VAL A 605 6.66 19.49 -17.71
C VAL A 605 6.13 19.46 -16.28
N TYR A 606 6.99 19.66 -15.29
CA TYR A 606 6.58 19.59 -13.88
C TYR A 606 5.50 20.62 -13.53
N LYS A 607 5.62 21.86 -14.04
CA LYS A 607 4.65 22.94 -13.77
C LYS A 607 3.25 22.67 -14.30
N LEU A 608 3.12 21.83 -15.34
CA LEU A 608 1.82 21.43 -15.92
C LEU A 608 1.15 20.30 -15.14
N LEU A 609 1.85 19.67 -14.19
CA LEU A 609 1.38 18.50 -13.47
C LEU A 609 0.73 18.89 -12.12
N PRO A 610 -0.32 18.17 -11.66
CA PRO A 610 -0.96 18.42 -10.35
C PRO A 610 0.00 18.36 -9.16
N GLN A 611 1.07 17.56 -9.26
CA GLN A 611 2.15 17.45 -8.29
C GLN A 611 2.78 18.81 -7.99
N HIS A 612 2.92 19.69 -8.99
CA HIS A 612 3.48 21.03 -8.79
C HIS A 612 2.58 21.92 -7.93
N LEU A 613 1.25 21.87 -8.12
CA LEU A 613 0.31 22.62 -7.28
C LEU A 613 0.37 22.13 -5.82
N LYS A 614 0.42 20.81 -5.62
CA LYS A 614 0.58 20.20 -4.29
C LYS A 614 1.90 20.61 -3.65
N TYR A 615 3.00 20.60 -4.41
CA TYR A 615 4.31 21.06 -3.96
C TYR A 615 4.27 22.53 -3.54
N LYS A 616 3.72 23.43 -4.37
CA LYS A 616 3.63 24.88 -4.09
C LYS A 616 2.80 25.17 -2.85
N LYS A 617 1.64 24.50 -2.69
CA LYS A 617 0.76 24.64 -1.52
C LYS A 617 1.48 24.25 -0.23
N ASN A 618 2.11 23.08 -0.19
CA ASN A 618 2.76 22.59 1.02
C ASN A 618 4.06 23.35 1.32
N LYS A 619 4.82 23.74 0.29
CA LYS A 619 5.97 24.63 0.45
C LYS A 619 5.57 25.94 1.13
N ARG A 620 4.44 26.54 0.73
CA ARG A 620 3.94 27.80 1.32
C ARG A 620 3.66 27.66 2.83
N ILE A 621 3.02 26.56 3.26
CA ILE A 621 2.75 26.28 4.67
C ILE A 621 4.04 26.24 5.50
N VAL A 622 5.07 25.57 4.98
CA VAL A 622 6.37 25.50 5.67
C VAL A 622 7.04 26.87 5.76
N TYR A 623 6.97 27.66 4.69
CA TYR A 623 7.54 29.01 4.66
C TYR A 623 6.84 29.96 5.62
N GLU A 624 5.51 29.98 5.63
CA GLU A 624 4.71 30.83 6.53
C GLU A 624 5.03 30.54 8.00
N PHE A 625 5.23 29.27 8.35
CA PHE A 625 5.64 28.88 9.70
C PHE A 625 7.03 29.40 10.09
N VAL A 626 8.01 29.30 9.19
CA VAL A 626 9.36 29.82 9.46
C VAL A 626 9.36 31.34 9.55
N ASP A 627 8.57 32.02 8.71
CA ASP A 627 8.39 33.47 8.79
C ASP A 627 7.78 33.91 10.13
N GLU A 628 6.83 33.14 10.68
CA GLU A 628 6.25 33.38 12.01
C GLU A 628 7.30 33.23 13.12
N ILE A 629 8.16 32.21 13.04
CA ILE A 629 9.29 32.03 14.00
C ILE A 629 10.22 33.24 13.95
N ILE A 630 10.64 33.67 12.76
CA ILE A 630 11.57 34.80 12.59
C ILE A 630 10.95 36.08 13.17
N LYS A 631 9.66 36.33 12.94
CA LYS A 631 8.94 37.47 13.50
C LYS A 631 8.88 37.40 15.03
N SER A 632 8.58 36.23 15.58
CA SER A 632 8.53 36.02 17.03
C SER A 632 9.88 36.32 17.69
N VAL A 633 10.99 35.80 17.16
CA VAL A 633 12.33 36.08 17.71
C VAL A 633 12.69 37.56 17.61
N ARG A 634 12.40 38.21 16.47
CA ARG A 634 12.62 39.65 16.30
C ARG A 634 11.86 40.48 17.33
N GLN A 635 10.62 40.09 17.64
CA GLN A 635 9.83 40.76 18.67
C GLN A 635 10.45 40.56 20.06
N THR A 636 10.80 39.32 20.42
CA THR A 636 11.43 39.00 21.70
C THR A 636 12.77 39.73 21.90
N LEU A 637 13.57 39.90 20.84
CA LEU A 637 14.82 40.67 20.91
C LEU A 637 14.58 42.18 21.12
N LYS A 638 13.52 42.75 20.53
CA LYS A 638 13.13 44.14 20.76
C LYS A 638 12.67 44.36 22.20
N GLU A 639 11.82 43.46 22.71
CA GLU A 639 11.28 43.53 24.06
C GLU A 639 12.35 43.32 25.15
N ASN A 640 13.37 42.50 24.88
CA ASN A 640 14.45 42.20 25.82
C ASN A 640 15.66 43.15 25.75
N SER A 641 15.60 44.21 24.93
CA SER A 641 16.69 45.19 24.76
C SER A 641 17.09 45.93 26.05
N GLU A 642 16.21 45.96 27.07
CA GLU A 642 16.54 46.46 28.42
C GLU A 642 17.06 45.38 29.38
N ILE A 643 16.73 44.10 29.16
CA ILE A 643 17.16 42.96 29.99
C ILE A 643 18.57 42.47 29.60
N GLU A 644 18.98 42.61 28.33
CA GLU A 644 20.36 42.27 27.91
C GLU A 644 21.44 43.08 28.63
N LYS A 645 21.12 44.28 29.13
CA LYS A 645 22.04 45.09 29.94
C LYS A 645 22.28 44.51 31.34
N SER A 646 21.41 43.62 31.84
CA SER A 646 21.51 43.05 33.19
C SER A 646 22.11 41.64 33.24
N ASN A 647 22.24 40.93 32.11
CA ASN A 647 22.84 39.58 32.09
C ASN A 647 23.64 39.28 30.79
N PRO A 648 24.86 39.85 30.65
CA PRO A 648 25.70 39.69 29.46
C PRO A 648 26.24 38.26 29.20
N GLU A 649 26.03 37.32 30.13
CA GLU A 649 26.46 35.92 29.99
C GLU A 649 25.40 35.00 29.33
N ARG A 650 24.21 35.52 28.98
CA ARG A 650 23.17 34.72 28.30
C ARG A 650 23.67 34.18 26.96
N ILE A 651 23.56 32.87 26.78
CA ILE A 651 23.93 32.21 25.52
C ILE A 651 22.87 32.49 24.45
N LYS A 652 23.27 33.24 23.43
CA LYS A 652 22.43 33.52 22.26
C LYS A 652 22.25 32.27 21.39
N SER A 653 21.02 32.05 20.94
CA SER A 653 20.67 31.02 19.96
C SER A 653 21.29 31.32 18.59
N PHE A 654 21.30 30.32 17.70
CA PHE A 654 21.85 30.52 16.35
C PHE A 654 21.03 31.54 15.56
N LEU A 655 19.70 31.52 15.69
CA LEU A 655 18.83 32.49 15.02
C LEU A 655 19.05 33.93 15.54
N GLU A 656 19.22 34.11 16.85
CA GLU A 656 19.55 35.43 17.42
C GLU A 656 20.86 35.99 16.86
N LEU A 657 21.91 35.15 16.77
CA LEU A 657 23.19 35.55 16.18
C LEU A 657 23.08 35.92 14.70
N LEU A 658 22.23 35.22 13.95
CA LEU A 658 21.95 35.56 12.54
C LEU A 658 21.17 36.87 12.41
N ILE A 659 20.21 37.14 13.32
CA ILE A 659 19.43 38.38 13.34
C ILE A 659 20.31 39.57 13.72
N GLU A 660 21.21 39.44 14.69
CA GLU A 660 22.16 40.50 15.06
C GLU A 660 23.17 40.79 13.97
N SER A 661 23.53 39.77 13.20
CA SER A 661 24.34 39.90 11.99
C SER A 661 23.50 40.29 10.76
N SER A 662 22.23 40.68 10.91
CA SER A 662 21.33 41.08 9.82
C SER A 662 21.21 42.61 9.75
N GLY A 663 21.15 43.17 8.53
CA GLY A 663 20.85 44.61 8.33
C GLY A 663 22.03 45.59 8.19
N GLY A 664 23.29 45.13 8.16
CA GLY A 664 24.46 45.94 7.74
C GLY A 664 24.88 45.68 6.28
N GLU A 665 25.85 46.44 5.73
CA GLU A 665 26.40 46.22 4.37
C GLU A 665 26.94 44.79 4.14
N ASN A 666 27.26 44.07 5.22
CA ASN A 666 27.73 42.67 5.22
C ASN A 666 26.79 41.71 5.98
N GLY A 667 25.55 42.13 6.27
CA GLY A 667 24.61 41.35 7.08
C GLY A 667 23.69 40.42 6.28
N TYR A 668 23.08 39.44 6.95
CA TYR A 668 22.10 38.55 6.32
C TYR A 668 20.85 39.32 5.88
N SER A 669 20.39 39.12 4.64
CA SER A 669 19.08 39.60 4.19
C SER A 669 17.94 38.75 4.78
N ASP A 670 16.70 39.29 4.75
CA ASP A 670 15.51 38.55 5.20
C ASP A 670 15.37 37.18 4.53
N ARG A 671 15.69 37.12 3.23
CA ARG A 671 15.67 35.87 2.47
C ARG A 671 16.73 34.89 2.98
N GLU A 672 17.94 35.36 3.23
CA GLU A 672 19.02 34.48 3.69
C GLU A 672 18.77 33.99 5.12
N LEU A 673 18.18 34.83 5.96
CA LEU A 673 17.72 34.46 7.29
C LEU A 673 16.64 33.37 7.23
N LEU A 674 15.66 33.52 6.33
CA LEU A 674 14.64 32.50 6.06
C LEU A 674 15.26 31.17 5.61
N GLU A 675 16.20 31.21 4.66
CA GLU A 675 16.89 30.02 4.15
C GLU A 675 17.69 29.29 5.23
N GLU A 676 18.42 30.02 6.09
CA GLU A 676 19.19 29.43 7.21
C GLU A 676 18.28 28.90 8.34
N THR A 677 17.19 29.60 8.63
CA THR A 677 16.23 29.14 9.65
C THR A 677 15.56 27.85 9.19
N LEU A 678 15.10 27.81 7.93
CA LEU A 678 14.46 26.65 7.33
C LEU A 678 15.40 25.44 7.29
N VAL A 679 16.66 25.61 6.87
CA VAL A 679 17.59 24.48 6.79
C VAL A 679 17.93 23.92 8.17
N MET A 680 18.07 24.76 9.20
CA MET A 680 18.35 24.30 10.57
C MET A 680 17.17 23.52 11.16
N MET A 681 15.95 24.05 11.01
CA MET A 681 14.73 23.38 11.46
C MET A 681 14.59 22.00 10.80
N VAL A 682 14.73 21.93 9.48
CA VAL A 682 14.60 20.69 8.72
C VAL A 682 15.69 19.68 9.08
N ALA A 683 16.94 20.14 9.13
CA ALA A 683 18.08 19.26 9.40
C ALA A 683 18.06 18.69 10.82
N GLY A 684 17.69 19.50 11.82
CA GLY A 684 17.66 19.08 13.22
C GLY A 684 16.46 18.22 13.60
N THR A 685 15.33 18.36 12.88
CA THR A 685 14.07 17.65 13.17
C THR A 685 14.04 16.24 12.58
N ASP A 686 13.97 16.12 11.24
CA ASP A 686 13.59 14.86 10.59
C ASP A 686 14.70 13.81 10.69
N THR A 687 15.98 14.22 10.63
CA THR A 687 17.12 13.30 10.69
C THR A 687 17.25 12.61 12.06
N SER A 688 17.18 13.39 13.14
CA SER A 688 17.21 12.89 14.52
C SER A 688 15.97 12.06 14.83
N ALA A 689 14.82 12.40 14.25
CA ALA A 689 13.59 11.66 14.45
C ALA A 689 13.63 10.28 13.78
N VAL A 690 14.13 10.21 12.55
CA VAL A 690 14.36 8.94 11.84
C VAL A 690 15.36 8.08 12.60
N GLY A 691 16.50 8.65 13.01
CA GLY A 691 17.54 7.92 13.76
C GLY A 691 17.02 7.36 15.09
N SER A 692 16.30 8.17 15.87
CA SER A 692 15.69 7.74 17.13
C SER A 692 14.62 6.67 16.90
N SER A 693 13.76 6.84 15.90
CA SER A 693 12.66 5.91 15.61
C SER A 693 13.16 4.55 15.13
N PHE A 694 14.21 4.52 14.29
CA PHE A 694 14.87 3.25 13.96
C PHE A 694 15.54 2.63 15.18
N THR A 695 16.14 3.42 16.07
CA THR A 695 16.80 2.89 17.28
C THR A 695 15.76 2.24 18.20
N ILE A 696 14.60 2.90 18.38
CA ILE A 696 13.45 2.34 19.09
C ILE A 696 12.99 1.03 18.44
N ARG A 697 12.86 0.99 17.12
CA ARG A 697 12.44 -0.22 16.39
C ARG A 697 13.45 -1.37 16.54
N MET A 698 14.75 -1.07 16.48
CA MET A 698 15.81 -2.06 16.68
C MET A 698 15.82 -2.58 18.11
N LEU A 699 15.68 -1.72 19.12
CA LEU A 699 15.59 -2.17 20.51
C LEU A 699 14.35 -3.03 20.78
N ALA A 700 13.25 -2.79 20.08
CA ALA A 700 12.04 -3.61 20.16
C ALA A 700 12.23 -5.01 19.56
N ASP A 701 13.06 -5.14 18.52
CA ASP A 701 13.36 -6.41 17.84
C ASP A 701 14.52 -7.18 18.50
N TYR A 702 15.35 -6.52 19.32
CA TYR A 702 16.50 -7.13 20.01
C TYR A 702 16.39 -6.94 21.53
N PRO A 703 15.52 -7.69 22.22
CA PRO A 703 15.30 -7.57 23.67
C PRO A 703 16.59 -7.70 24.50
N ASP A 704 17.50 -8.59 24.14
CA ASP A 704 18.76 -8.80 24.87
C ASP A 704 19.65 -7.54 24.84
N VAL A 705 19.68 -6.85 23.69
CA VAL A 705 20.38 -5.56 23.54
C VAL A 705 19.68 -4.48 24.35
N GLN A 706 18.34 -4.47 24.36
CA GLN A 706 17.57 -3.53 25.16
C GLN A 706 17.81 -3.70 26.65
N GLU A 707 17.90 -4.92 27.16
CA GLU A 707 18.20 -5.16 28.58
C GLU A 707 19.64 -4.79 28.95
N LYS A 708 20.62 -4.93 28.04
CA LYS A 708 21.97 -4.39 28.27
C LYS A 708 21.98 -2.87 28.36
N VAL A 709 21.22 -2.18 27.50
CA VAL A 709 21.04 -0.72 27.59
C VAL A 709 20.34 -0.35 28.89
N PHE A 710 19.30 -1.09 29.29
CA PHE A 710 18.58 -0.83 30.52
C PHE A 710 19.48 -1.00 31.75
N LYS A 711 20.32 -2.03 31.78
CA LYS A 711 21.32 -2.22 32.83
C LYS A 711 22.31 -1.06 32.90
N GLU A 712 22.84 -0.60 31.76
CA GLU A 712 23.69 0.60 31.72
C GLU A 712 22.97 1.83 32.30
N LEU A 713 21.67 2.00 32.00
CA LEU A 713 20.87 3.08 32.55
C LEU A 713 20.68 2.92 34.07
N GLN A 714 20.49 1.71 34.58
CA GLN A 714 20.43 1.46 36.03
C GLN A 714 21.77 1.75 36.71
N ASP A 715 22.90 1.41 36.09
CA ASP A 715 24.23 1.67 36.64
C ASP A 715 24.52 3.19 36.75
N VAL A 716 24.02 3.99 35.79
CA VAL A 716 24.24 5.45 35.76
C VAL A 716 23.24 6.24 36.62
N PHE A 717 21.97 5.83 36.64
CA PHE A 717 20.90 6.58 37.29
C PHE A 717 20.43 5.97 38.62
N SER A 718 20.78 4.71 38.90
CA SER A 718 20.22 3.93 40.00
C SER A 718 18.69 4.03 40.02
N ASP A 719 18.08 4.29 41.18
CA ASP A 719 16.62 4.46 41.30
C ASP A 719 16.13 5.90 41.08
N SER A 720 17.06 6.82 40.80
CA SER A 720 16.73 8.24 40.65
C SER A 720 15.81 8.47 39.45
N ASP A 721 14.83 9.36 39.61
CA ASP A 721 13.97 9.88 38.53
C ASP A 721 14.45 11.22 37.96
N ARG A 722 15.67 11.64 38.31
CA ARG A 722 16.21 12.91 37.81
C ARG A 722 16.33 12.92 36.28
N PRO A 723 16.20 14.11 35.65
CA PRO A 723 16.50 14.29 34.23
C PRO A 723 17.95 13.94 33.89
N VAL A 724 18.18 13.57 32.63
CA VAL A 724 19.52 13.30 32.08
C VAL A 724 20.34 14.60 32.02
N THR A 725 21.59 14.55 32.47
CA THR A 725 22.54 15.66 32.41
C THR A 725 23.64 15.41 31.38
N THR A 726 24.47 16.43 31.11
CA THR A 726 25.56 16.29 30.14
C THR A 726 26.62 15.29 30.61
N GLU A 727 26.87 15.23 31.91
CA GLU A 727 27.83 14.34 32.54
C GLU A 727 27.41 12.88 32.36
N ASP A 728 26.11 12.58 32.50
CA ASP A 728 25.57 11.23 32.29
C ASP A 728 25.84 10.71 30.88
N LEU A 729 25.71 11.58 29.86
CA LEU A 729 25.86 11.18 28.46
C LEU A 729 27.25 10.60 28.17
N VAL A 730 28.29 10.97 28.92
CA VAL A 730 29.64 10.41 28.75
C VAL A 730 29.72 8.95 29.20
N HIS A 731 28.85 8.55 30.14
CA HIS A 731 28.81 7.20 30.71
C HIS A 731 27.91 6.23 29.92
N LEU A 732 26.98 6.74 29.10
CA LEU A 732 26.08 5.94 28.24
C LEU A 732 26.79 5.40 26.98
N LYS A 733 27.78 4.52 27.16
CA LYS A 733 28.66 4.01 26.10
C LYS A 733 27.97 2.92 25.25
N TYR A 734 27.22 2.03 25.87
CA TYR A 734 26.49 0.97 25.19
C TYR A 734 25.30 1.54 24.41
N LEU A 735 24.55 2.49 24.97
CA LEU A 735 23.52 3.23 24.23
C LEU A 735 24.11 3.99 23.03
N ASP A 736 25.29 4.59 23.17
CA ASP A 736 26.00 5.24 22.05
C ASP A 736 26.33 4.23 20.93
N ALA A 737 26.81 3.05 21.30
CA ALA A 737 27.11 1.97 20.39
C ALA A 737 25.85 1.43 19.67
N VAL A 738 24.73 1.30 20.40
CA VAL A 738 23.42 0.93 19.85
C VAL A 738 22.92 1.93 18.82
N ILE A 739 23.02 3.24 19.13
CA ILE A 739 22.64 4.30 18.19
C ILE A 739 23.54 4.24 16.95
N LYS A 740 24.85 4.11 17.11
CA LYS A 740 25.80 4.02 15.98
C LYS A 740 25.54 2.80 15.10
N GLU A 741 25.31 1.63 15.69
CA GLU A 741 24.97 0.41 14.93
C GLU A 741 23.62 0.53 14.23
N THR A 742 22.65 1.18 14.87
CA THR A 742 21.37 1.50 14.22
C THR A 742 21.61 2.42 13.03
N LEU A 743 22.37 3.51 13.18
CA LEU A 743 22.67 4.44 12.09
C LEU A 743 23.54 3.84 10.98
N ARG A 744 24.30 2.78 11.27
CA ARG A 744 25.03 1.98 10.27
C ARG A 744 24.06 1.17 9.42
N LEU A 745 23.14 0.44 10.06
CA LEU A 745 22.17 -0.36 9.31
C LEU A 745 21.07 0.51 8.68
N TYR A 746 20.65 1.56 9.35
CA TYR A 746 19.54 2.41 8.94
C TYR A 746 19.92 3.90 8.92
N PRO A 747 20.88 4.32 8.06
CA PRO A 747 21.27 5.73 7.98
C PRO A 747 20.11 6.61 7.51
N PRO A 748 19.74 7.69 8.22
CA PRO A 748 18.69 8.61 7.81
C PRO A 748 18.89 9.17 6.40
N VAL A 749 20.15 9.40 6.01
CA VAL A 749 20.53 9.80 4.65
C VAL A 749 21.38 8.68 4.01
N PRO A 750 20.78 7.83 3.16
CA PRO A 750 21.47 6.64 2.63
C PRO A 750 22.43 6.94 1.47
N VAL A 751 22.30 8.10 0.81
CA VAL A 751 23.15 8.54 -0.30
C VAL A 751 23.41 10.04 -0.24
N ILE A 752 24.60 10.47 -0.63
CA ILE A 752 24.94 11.88 -0.84
C ILE A 752 25.62 12.05 -2.20
N VAL A 753 25.46 13.23 -2.82
CA VAL A 753 26.01 13.51 -4.14
C VAL A 753 27.01 14.66 -4.14
N ARG A 754 27.96 14.62 -5.08
CA ARG A 754 28.97 15.63 -5.38
C ARG A 754 29.08 15.84 -6.88
N GLU A 755 29.48 17.04 -7.25
CA GLU A 755 29.85 17.38 -8.62
C GLU A 755 31.33 17.02 -8.84
N ILE A 756 31.66 16.39 -9.97
CA ILE A 756 33.04 16.17 -10.40
C ILE A 756 33.44 17.33 -11.31
N ASP A 757 34.15 18.31 -10.76
CA ASP A 757 34.59 19.53 -11.46
C ASP A 757 35.97 19.39 -12.13
N GLU A 758 36.74 18.35 -11.78
CA GLU A 758 38.02 17.98 -12.38
C GLU A 758 38.22 16.45 -12.50
N ASN A 759 39.09 16.03 -13.42
CA ASN A 759 39.45 14.61 -13.55
C ASN A 759 40.41 14.21 -12.42
N ILE A 760 40.12 13.12 -11.72
CA ILE A 760 41.01 12.59 -10.67
C ILE A 760 41.09 11.06 -10.76
N LYS A 761 42.28 10.50 -10.52
CA LYS A 761 42.47 9.07 -10.34
C LYS A 761 42.39 8.74 -8.85
N LEU A 762 41.43 7.89 -8.48
CA LEU A 762 41.20 7.44 -7.12
C LEU A 762 42.19 6.34 -6.70
N PRO A 763 42.40 6.12 -5.39
CA PRO A 763 43.22 5.02 -4.87
C PRO A 763 42.83 3.64 -5.41
N SER A 764 41.54 3.38 -5.65
CA SER A 764 41.07 2.14 -6.30
C SER A 764 41.54 1.95 -7.75
N GLY A 765 42.15 2.98 -8.36
CA GLY A 765 42.55 3.01 -9.76
C GLY A 765 41.48 3.57 -10.70
N VAL A 766 40.25 3.76 -10.23
CA VAL A 766 39.15 4.37 -10.99
C VAL A 766 39.46 5.83 -11.29
N THR A 767 39.26 6.25 -12.55
CA THR A 767 39.40 7.66 -12.95
C THR A 767 38.03 8.32 -13.03
N LEU A 768 37.78 9.28 -12.15
CA LEU A 768 36.60 10.14 -12.23
C LEU A 768 36.78 11.15 -13.35
N LYS A 769 35.72 11.33 -14.16
CA LYS A 769 35.72 12.26 -15.29
C LYS A 769 34.84 13.46 -14.98
N LYS A 770 35.37 14.65 -15.28
CA LYS A 770 34.63 15.92 -15.22
C LYS A 770 33.33 15.81 -16.00
N GLY A 771 32.25 16.34 -15.42
CA GLY A 771 30.91 16.33 -16.02
C GLY A 771 30.07 15.09 -15.71
N CYS A 772 30.62 14.11 -15.00
CA CYS A 772 29.81 13.08 -14.33
C CYS A 772 29.38 13.58 -12.94
N GLY A 773 28.23 13.09 -12.46
CA GLY A 773 27.89 13.19 -11.05
C GLY A 773 28.59 12.13 -10.22
N LEU A 774 28.73 12.35 -8.91
CA LEU A 774 29.33 11.40 -7.98
C LEU A 774 28.37 11.12 -6.83
N THR A 775 28.11 9.86 -6.55
CA THR A 775 27.26 9.37 -5.46
C THR A 775 28.10 8.60 -4.46
N VAL A 776 28.19 9.11 -3.24
CA VAL A 776 28.70 8.36 -2.09
C VAL A 776 27.53 7.59 -1.49
N HIS A 777 27.59 6.26 -1.61
CA HIS A 777 26.50 5.37 -1.26
C HIS A 777 26.63 4.85 0.17
N ILE A 778 26.30 5.71 1.14
CA ILE A 778 26.46 5.48 2.59
C ILE A 778 25.89 4.14 3.03
N TRP A 779 24.67 3.79 2.61
CA TRP A 779 24.04 2.50 2.97
C TRP A 779 24.88 1.28 2.55
N GLY A 780 25.56 1.40 1.40
CA GLY A 780 26.42 0.34 0.85
C GLY A 780 27.77 0.32 1.54
N THR A 781 28.37 1.48 1.78
CA THR A 781 29.62 1.62 2.58
C THR A 781 29.47 1.01 3.97
N HIS A 782 28.32 1.25 4.61
CA HIS A 782 27.97 0.69 5.93
C HIS A 782 27.76 -0.82 5.95
N ARG A 783 27.63 -1.47 4.78
CA ARG A 783 27.41 -2.91 4.61
C ARG A 783 28.51 -3.60 3.80
N ASN A 784 29.60 -2.91 3.51
CA ASN A 784 30.68 -3.48 2.73
C ASN A 784 31.45 -4.50 3.61
N PRO A 785 31.42 -5.81 3.27
CA PRO A 785 32.02 -6.86 4.10
C PRO A 785 33.54 -6.72 4.25
N VAL A 786 34.21 -6.05 3.31
CA VAL A 786 35.64 -5.72 3.42
C VAL A 786 35.94 -4.93 4.70
N TYR A 787 35.03 -4.02 5.07
CA TYR A 787 35.19 -3.11 6.22
C TYR A 787 34.45 -3.59 7.46
N TRP A 788 33.32 -4.29 7.30
CA TRP A 788 32.43 -4.66 8.41
C TRP A 788 32.38 -6.15 8.74
N GLY A 789 33.04 -7.02 7.96
CA GLY A 789 33.04 -8.47 8.14
C GLY A 789 31.86 -9.17 7.46
N ASP A 790 31.83 -10.50 7.50
CA ASP A 790 30.76 -11.32 6.90
C ASP A 790 29.41 -11.12 7.61
N ASP A 791 29.45 -10.63 8.84
CA ASP A 791 28.30 -10.28 9.66
C ASP A 791 27.87 -8.80 9.48
N ALA A 792 28.28 -8.15 8.38
CA ALA A 792 27.92 -6.76 8.06
C ALA A 792 26.42 -6.47 8.03
N GLU A 793 25.56 -7.46 7.74
CA GLU A 793 24.10 -7.28 7.74
C GLU A 793 23.48 -7.50 9.13
N GLN A 794 24.24 -8.00 10.12
CA GLN A 794 23.76 -8.26 11.48
C GLN A 794 23.81 -7.00 12.35
N PHE A 795 22.84 -6.86 13.25
CA PHE A 795 22.83 -5.81 14.27
C PHE A 795 23.68 -6.23 15.46
N ARG A 796 24.86 -5.63 15.61
CA ARG A 796 25.80 -5.92 16.70
C ARG A 796 26.43 -4.63 17.24
N PRO A 797 25.83 -4.00 18.26
CA PRO A 797 26.35 -2.78 18.88
C PRO A 797 27.80 -2.90 19.37
N GLU A 798 28.21 -4.09 19.81
CA GLU A 798 29.54 -4.38 20.35
C GLU A 798 30.67 -4.00 19.38
N ARG A 799 30.42 -3.93 18.07
CA ARG A 799 31.40 -3.47 17.06
C ARG A 799 31.97 -2.09 17.36
N PHE A 800 31.18 -1.19 17.93
CA PHE A 800 31.61 0.18 18.25
C PHE A 800 32.28 0.30 19.63
N ILE A 801 32.42 -0.81 20.35
CA ILE A 801 33.06 -0.90 21.67
C ILE A 801 34.39 -1.66 21.56
N GLU A 802 34.38 -2.78 20.84
CA GLU A 802 35.54 -3.68 20.73
C GLU A 802 36.70 -3.07 19.94
N ALA A 803 36.41 -2.37 18.84
CA ALA A 803 37.44 -1.78 17.99
C ALA A 803 36.91 -0.56 17.20
N PRO A 804 37.77 0.40 16.84
CA PRO A 804 37.38 1.44 15.90
C PRO A 804 37.14 0.85 14.51
N PRO A 805 36.32 1.51 13.65
CA PRO A 805 36.15 1.09 12.26
C PRO A 805 37.50 0.99 11.53
N LYS A 806 37.66 0.00 10.64
CA LYS A 806 38.91 -0.24 9.89
C LYS A 806 39.40 0.97 9.09
N HIS A 807 38.51 1.91 8.77
CA HIS A 807 38.82 3.15 8.09
C HIS A 807 37.96 4.29 8.66
N PRO A 808 38.49 5.53 8.82
CA PRO A 808 37.71 6.66 9.34
C PRO A 808 36.45 6.96 8.52
N ALA A 809 36.53 6.74 7.20
CA ALA A 809 35.40 6.92 6.31
C ALA A 809 34.47 5.69 6.18
N ALA A 810 34.67 4.63 6.96
CA ALA A 810 33.78 3.45 6.92
C ALA A 810 32.42 3.74 7.56
N PHE A 811 32.36 4.58 8.59
CA PHE A 811 31.11 5.00 9.22
C PHE A 811 30.73 6.44 8.81
N GLN A 812 29.87 6.55 7.80
CA GLN A 812 29.44 7.83 7.19
C GLN A 812 28.05 8.34 7.60
N ALA A 813 27.51 7.95 8.76
CA ALA A 813 26.16 8.39 9.17
C ALA A 813 26.03 9.93 9.24
N PHE A 814 27.12 10.63 9.52
CA PHE A 814 27.21 12.09 9.58
C PHE A 814 28.08 12.71 8.46
N SER A 815 28.42 11.93 7.43
CA SER A 815 29.42 12.26 6.39
C SER A 815 30.81 12.57 6.98
N SER A 816 31.83 12.73 6.12
CA SER A 816 33.13 13.30 6.49
C SER A 816 33.52 14.48 5.58
N GLY A 817 34.69 15.09 5.83
CA GLY A 817 35.24 16.19 5.06
C GLY A 817 34.65 17.57 5.41
N PRO A 818 34.93 18.60 4.59
CA PRO A 818 34.51 19.98 4.84
C PRO A 818 33.00 20.15 4.97
N ARG A 819 32.21 19.34 4.24
CA ARG A 819 30.74 19.34 4.23
C ARG A 819 30.12 18.36 5.24
N SER A 820 30.88 17.89 6.23
CA SER A 820 30.38 17.02 7.30
C SER A 820 29.25 17.67 8.11
N CYS A 821 28.41 16.83 8.73
CA CYS A 821 27.26 17.28 9.50
C CYS A 821 27.71 18.26 10.60
N LEU A 822 27.11 19.46 10.61
CA LEU A 822 27.43 20.44 11.65
C LEU A 822 26.93 20.00 13.02
N GLY A 823 25.74 19.40 13.04
CA GLY A 823 25.02 19.02 14.24
C GLY A 823 25.26 17.58 14.68
N TYR A 824 26.41 16.96 14.38
CA TYR A 824 26.63 15.55 14.76
C TYR A 824 26.56 15.36 16.28
N LEU A 825 27.24 16.21 17.05
CA LEU A 825 27.21 16.18 18.52
C LEU A 825 25.80 16.48 19.04
N TYR A 826 25.14 17.48 18.46
CA TYR A 826 23.75 17.83 18.79
C TYR A 826 22.83 16.62 18.62
N ALA A 827 22.88 15.95 17.47
CA ALA A 827 22.04 14.80 17.17
C ALA A 827 22.32 13.63 18.13
N MET A 828 23.59 13.30 18.38
CA MET A 828 23.95 12.24 19.32
C MET A 828 23.49 12.55 20.76
N MET A 829 23.66 13.80 21.23
CA MET A 829 23.19 14.21 22.56
C MET A 829 21.66 14.17 22.65
N SER A 830 20.95 14.67 21.63
CA SER A 830 19.48 14.65 21.56
C SER A 830 18.92 13.23 21.57
N MET A 831 19.44 12.34 20.69
CA MET A 831 18.99 10.94 20.63
C MET A 831 19.29 10.18 21.92
N LYS A 832 20.50 10.32 22.49
CA LYS A 832 20.87 9.66 23.76
C LYS A 832 19.97 10.10 24.90
N THR A 833 19.70 11.40 25.00
CA THR A 833 18.83 11.95 26.04
C THR A 833 17.39 11.42 25.92
N ALA A 834 16.84 11.43 24.70
CA ALA A 834 15.48 10.94 24.44
C ALA A 834 15.34 9.45 24.71
N LEU A 835 16.28 8.64 24.19
CA LEU A 835 16.25 7.19 24.34
C LEU A 835 16.49 6.77 25.80
N ALA A 836 17.41 7.41 26.52
CA ALA A 836 17.62 7.15 27.95
C ALA A 836 16.35 7.43 28.77
N THR A 837 15.68 8.55 28.50
CA THR A 837 14.44 8.93 29.18
C THR A 837 13.30 7.94 28.87
N LEU A 838 13.16 7.54 27.59
CA LEU A 838 12.15 6.59 27.15
C LEU A 838 12.37 5.18 27.74
N LEU A 839 13.58 4.65 27.68
CA LEU A 839 13.91 3.28 28.10
C LEU A 839 13.90 3.08 29.61
N ARG A 840 14.12 4.15 30.39
CA ARG A 840 13.89 4.15 31.85
C ARG A 840 12.41 4.05 32.20
N SER A 841 11.53 4.55 31.32
CA SER A 841 10.08 4.59 31.56
C SER A 841 9.35 3.37 31.01
N TYR A 842 9.78 2.85 29.86
CA TYR A 842 9.10 1.78 29.13
C TYR A 842 10.06 0.70 28.64
N ARG A 843 9.57 -0.53 28.65
CA ARG A 843 10.06 -1.64 27.86
C ARG A 843 9.37 -1.59 26.50
N ILE A 844 10.17 -1.67 25.44
CA ILE A 844 9.67 -1.58 24.07
C ILE A 844 9.60 -2.98 23.48
N LEU A 845 8.43 -3.38 22.98
CA LEU A 845 8.19 -4.69 22.39
C LEU A 845 7.92 -4.55 20.89
N SER A 846 8.32 -5.56 20.12
CA SER A 846 8.04 -5.61 18.69
C SER A 846 6.53 -5.62 18.42
N ALA A 847 6.11 -4.90 17.38
CA ALA A 847 4.73 -4.96 16.89
C ALA A 847 4.43 -6.27 16.12
N ASP A 848 5.47 -7.05 15.79
CA ASP A 848 5.37 -8.32 15.08
C ASP A 848 5.88 -9.42 16.00
N GLU A 849 4.96 -10.23 16.53
CA GLU A 849 5.26 -11.29 17.49
C GLU A 849 6.23 -12.34 16.90
N ASN A 850 6.25 -12.51 15.58
CA ASN A 850 7.16 -13.45 14.91
C ASN A 850 8.62 -13.00 14.98
N ARG A 851 8.88 -11.72 15.23
CA ARG A 851 10.23 -11.17 15.40
C ARG A 851 10.75 -11.29 16.84
N ILE A 852 9.97 -11.82 17.77
CA ILE A 852 10.34 -11.93 19.20
C ILE A 852 11.05 -13.27 19.50
N SER A 853 10.83 -14.32 18.72
CA SER A 853 11.48 -15.62 18.94
C SER A 853 12.92 -15.60 18.44
N GLY A 854 13.90 -15.69 19.35
CA GLY A 854 15.35 -15.67 19.10
C GLY A 854 15.91 -16.85 18.29
N THR A 855 15.11 -17.46 17.41
CA THR A 855 15.44 -18.62 16.58
C THR A 855 15.31 -18.36 15.07
N VAL A 856 14.99 -17.13 14.65
CA VAL A 856 14.78 -16.80 13.23
C VAL A 856 15.71 -15.66 12.82
N HIS A 857 16.41 -15.80 11.69
CA HIS A 857 17.08 -14.67 11.03
C HIS A 857 16.09 -13.51 10.85
N HIS A 858 16.26 -12.40 11.57
CA HIS A 858 15.39 -11.25 11.43
C HIS A 858 15.47 -10.69 10.01
N GLU A 859 14.36 -10.70 9.27
CA GLU A 859 14.30 -10.03 7.98
C GLU A 859 14.58 -8.52 8.16
N PRO A 860 15.34 -7.88 7.24
CA PRO A 860 15.57 -6.43 7.29
C PRO A 860 14.26 -5.64 7.31
N LEU A 861 14.23 -4.51 8.02
CA LEU A 861 13.07 -3.63 8.04
C LEU A 861 12.75 -3.13 6.62
N LYS A 862 11.47 -3.05 6.28
CA LYS A 862 11.01 -2.50 5.01
C LYS A 862 11.16 -0.98 5.05
N VAL A 863 11.94 -0.43 4.12
CA VAL A 863 12.28 1.01 4.12
C VAL A 863 11.95 1.69 2.80
N THR A 864 11.53 2.95 2.83
CA THR A 864 11.29 3.82 1.65
C THR A 864 12.26 5.00 1.64
N PHE A 865 12.38 5.70 0.50
CA PHE A 865 13.22 6.89 0.34
C PHE A 865 12.41 8.11 -0.09
N ASP A 866 12.32 9.08 0.82
CA ASP A 866 11.63 10.37 0.67
C ASP A 866 12.61 11.51 1.00
N VAL A 867 13.79 11.52 0.35
CA VAL A 867 15.00 12.31 0.72
C VAL A 867 15.70 11.78 1.97
N MET A 868 14.92 11.34 2.97
CA MET A 868 15.38 10.52 4.09
C MET A 868 14.88 9.09 3.91
N MET A 869 15.60 8.14 4.50
CA MET A 869 15.12 6.77 4.62
C MET A 869 14.09 6.67 5.75
N LYS A 870 12.93 6.06 5.50
CA LYS A 870 11.85 5.90 6.48
C LYS A 870 11.34 4.46 6.51
N ASP A 871 10.79 4.03 7.64
CA ASP A 871 10.11 2.75 7.77
C ASP A 871 8.79 2.76 6.98
N VAL A 872 8.56 1.72 6.17
CA VAL A 872 7.30 1.52 5.42
C VAL A 872 6.15 1.26 6.40
N ASP A 873 6.43 0.57 7.51
CA ASP A 873 5.43 0.20 8.50
C ASP A 873 5.17 1.30 9.56
N GLY A 874 5.79 2.47 9.39
CA GLY A 874 5.51 3.66 10.20
C GLY A 874 6.05 3.61 11.63
N PHE A 875 7.14 2.88 11.88
CA PHE A 875 7.81 2.78 13.18
C PHE A 875 6.87 2.29 14.30
N ARG A 876 6.14 1.20 14.03
CA ARG A 876 5.19 0.60 14.98
C ARG A 876 5.90 -0.25 16.04
N VAL A 877 5.52 -0.05 17.31
CA VAL A 877 6.00 -0.80 18.49
C VAL A 877 4.89 -0.89 19.54
N LYS A 878 5.06 -1.78 20.52
CA LYS A 878 4.24 -1.82 21.75
C LYS A 878 5.07 -1.31 22.93
N LEU A 879 4.49 -0.47 23.78
CA LEU A 879 5.16 0.08 24.96
C LEU A 879 4.54 -0.53 26.22
N VAL A 880 5.40 -1.08 27.08
CA VAL A 880 5.02 -1.64 28.38
C VAL A 880 5.72 -0.87 29.47
N LYS A 881 4.99 -0.40 30.49
CA LYS A 881 5.62 0.37 31.58
C LYS A 881 6.64 -0.50 32.33
N ARG A 882 7.83 0.04 32.62
CA ARG A 882 8.78 -0.66 33.51
C ARG A 882 8.31 -0.48 34.96
N ILE A 883 8.13 -1.58 35.67
CA ILE A 883 7.88 -1.59 37.10
C ILE A 883 9.26 -1.44 37.77
N LYS A 884 9.38 -0.46 38.68
CA LYS A 884 10.54 -0.37 39.57
C LYS A 884 10.31 -1.38 40.69
N ASP A 885 11.24 -2.32 40.86
CA ASP A 885 11.23 -3.25 41.99
C ASP A 885 11.49 -2.53 43.32
#